data_AF-A0A7Y5W6B1-F1
#
_entry.id   AF-A0A7Y5W6B1-F1
#
_cell.length_a   1.000
_cell.length_b   1.000
_cell.length_c   1.000
_cell.angle_alpha   90.00
_cell.angle_beta   90.00
_cell.angle_gamma   90.00
#
_symmetry.space_group_name_H-M   'P 1'
#
loop_
_entity.id
_entity.type
_entity.pdbx_description
1 polymer ?
#
loop_
_entity_poly.entity_id
_entity_poly.type
_entity_poly.pdbx_seq_one_letter_code
_entity_poly.pdbx_strand_id
1 'polypeptide(L)'
;MRRFAAVLAILGLLTVRGFGEEFVLIENGRSDCVIVLPAEPSPVETTAAGELQKHLQEVTGAKLEIVNEGKVPAGARRILVGASAEARKLLGGLDLQSLGHDGIVMKTAGNAIVLAGRAPRGTLYAVYTFLEDVVGCRWWTATESFAPKRPTLKAPALDTVYAPPLRYRESFYRGAFEGVFSARIKCNGAHNNVAPEYGGHHRFAGFVHTFYPLLPPEKYFAEHPDWYSEIDGKRTHEHAQLCLTNEAMRQELVRNALELLRKTPEAGLVSVSQNDWHGRCQCAACRTVEEEEGAASGPLLRFVNAVAEPIEKEFPDVLVETLAYQYTRQPPKKVKPRHNVIIRLCSIECSFSQPLSEGPQNEPFRKDIEAWCEVAPQLFVWDYVTNFSNYILPHPNLRVLGPNVRYFVDHKVVGLFEQGDYGSNVGDFVRMRAWVLAHLMWNPKQDERKLIREFLEGYYGAAAPHLLGYLDGLQDAAQRKDVYLRCFMQDTGEWLDLEDLNQATRRYRQAEAAVAGDATLSARVRRERLALDHAWLQRYFALKRKAVADKTEFLGPADPAAACEDFIRVAEANDAGQYREGQAFSDLAERLRRRFRPAGPPPDACKDLPTDAWIDVQDNEFNLARPGHWADTVADPAASDKFAVRMPGDHYEWATSWPYSGDLGDETTWRCHVVARCEASATAGPAMTMGIYDYAAKRNVASRQVSVEESAGEAYRVFDLGSHKMTKEMSFWVAPPRRPEEVKAVFVDRIFLIRE
;
A
#
# COMPACT_ATOMS: atom_id res chain seq x y z
N MET A 1 -69.01 -2.66 -30.31
CA MET A 1 -67.67 -2.35 -29.77
C MET A 1 -67.20 -3.43 -28.79
N ARG A 2 -66.48 -4.44 -29.31
CA ARG A 2 -65.25 -5.04 -28.77
C ARG A 2 -64.98 -4.90 -27.25
N ARG A 3 -64.94 -6.05 -26.55
CA ARG A 3 -63.71 -6.61 -25.93
C ARG A 3 -64.01 -8.02 -25.41
N PHE A 4 -63.47 -9.03 -26.11
CA PHE A 4 -63.35 -10.41 -25.64
C PHE A 4 -62.13 -10.49 -24.70
N ALA A 5 -62.32 -11.06 -23.51
CA ALA A 5 -61.23 -11.48 -22.64
C ALA A 5 -60.82 -12.91 -23.02
N ALA A 6 -59.61 -13.09 -23.53
CA ALA A 6 -59.01 -14.40 -23.74
C ALA A 6 -58.16 -14.74 -22.51
N VAL A 7 -58.58 -15.77 -21.77
CA VAL A 7 -57.76 -16.42 -20.74
C VAL A 7 -56.94 -17.49 -21.45
N LEU A 8 -55.64 -17.24 -21.63
CA LEU A 8 -54.68 -18.27 -22.06
C LEU A 8 -54.09 -18.92 -20.81
N ALA A 9 -54.47 -20.17 -20.55
CA ALA A 9 -53.78 -21.04 -19.61
C ALA A 9 -52.49 -21.55 -20.28
N ILE A 10 -51.34 -21.02 -19.87
CA ILE A 10 -50.03 -21.57 -20.24
C ILE A 10 -49.68 -22.65 -19.20
N LEU A 11 -49.78 -23.92 -19.59
CA LEU A 11 -49.15 -25.02 -18.88
C LEU A 11 -47.63 -24.82 -18.97
N GLY A 12 -47.01 -24.36 -17.89
CA GLY A 12 -45.57 -24.41 -17.73
C GLY A 12 -45.12 -25.86 -17.54
N LEU A 13 -44.43 -26.41 -18.55
CA LEU A 13 -43.57 -27.57 -18.36
C LEU A 13 -42.48 -27.17 -17.35
N LEU A 14 -42.68 -27.57 -16.10
CA LEU A 14 -41.62 -27.65 -15.10
C LEU A 14 -40.62 -28.72 -15.59
N THR A 15 -39.56 -28.28 -16.24
CA THR A 15 -38.36 -29.10 -16.37
C THR A 15 -37.79 -29.28 -14.98
N VAL A 16 -38.05 -30.46 -14.40
CA VAL A 16 -37.33 -30.95 -13.23
C VAL A 16 -35.85 -31.01 -13.64
N ARG A 17 -35.07 -30.00 -13.23
CA ARG A 17 -33.61 -30.15 -13.20
C ARG A 17 -33.35 -31.29 -12.22
N GLY A 18 -32.96 -32.45 -12.74
CA GLY A 18 -32.49 -33.55 -11.92
C GLY A 18 -31.39 -33.01 -11.01
N PHE A 19 -31.58 -33.16 -9.69
CA PHE A 19 -30.49 -33.04 -8.74
C PHE A 19 -29.47 -34.11 -9.15
N GLY A 20 -28.36 -33.72 -9.78
CA GLY A 20 -27.26 -34.64 -10.05
C GLY A 20 -26.81 -35.26 -8.73
N GLU A 21 -26.63 -36.58 -8.70
CA GLU A 21 -26.13 -37.28 -7.51
C GLU A 21 -24.83 -36.64 -7.01
N GLU A 22 -24.79 -36.30 -5.72
CA GLU A 22 -23.59 -35.76 -5.08
C GLU A 22 -22.45 -36.79 -5.13
N PHE A 23 -21.26 -36.39 -5.54
CA PHE A 23 -20.10 -37.28 -5.62
C PHE A 23 -19.53 -37.49 -4.22
N VAL A 24 -19.74 -38.66 -3.62
CA VAL A 24 -19.17 -39.00 -2.30
C VAL A 24 -17.67 -39.26 -2.45
N LEU A 25 -16.86 -38.30 -2.00
CA LEU A 25 -15.39 -38.41 -2.04
C LEU A 25 -14.88 -39.24 -0.89
N ILE A 26 -15.36 -38.98 0.32
CA ILE A 26 -14.90 -39.61 1.56
C ILE A 26 -16.11 -39.80 2.45
N GLU A 27 -16.24 -40.97 3.07
CA GLU A 27 -17.35 -41.31 3.95
C GLU A 27 -16.81 -41.82 5.28
N ASN A 28 -17.16 -41.14 6.37
CA ASN A 28 -16.73 -41.49 7.73
C ASN A 28 -15.20 -41.73 7.87
N GLY A 29 -14.39 -40.90 7.22
CA GLY A 29 -12.93 -40.97 7.24
C GLY A 29 -12.34 -42.13 6.43
N ARG A 30 -13.13 -42.74 5.53
CA ARG A 30 -12.69 -43.83 4.65
C ARG A 30 -13.09 -43.54 3.21
N SER A 31 -12.28 -44.00 2.26
CA SER A 31 -12.60 -43.90 0.84
C SER A 31 -11.74 -44.84 0.01
N ASP A 32 -12.36 -45.43 -1.02
CA ASP A 32 -11.67 -46.11 -2.11
C ASP A 32 -11.32 -45.13 -3.26
N CYS A 33 -11.50 -43.82 -3.04
CA CYS A 33 -11.14 -42.79 -4.00
C CYS A 33 -9.62 -42.61 -4.04
N VAL A 34 -9.07 -42.48 -5.25
CA VAL A 34 -7.64 -42.21 -5.47
C VAL A 34 -7.44 -40.86 -6.16
N ILE A 35 -6.29 -40.24 -5.89
CA ILE A 35 -5.82 -39.07 -6.64
C ILE A 35 -4.95 -39.60 -7.78
N VAL A 36 -5.24 -39.19 -9.01
CA VAL A 36 -4.61 -39.73 -10.22
C VAL A 36 -3.81 -38.65 -10.91
N LEU A 37 -2.52 -38.91 -11.10
CA LEU A 37 -1.62 -38.10 -11.90
C LEU A 37 -1.52 -38.64 -13.34
N PRO A 38 -1.20 -37.78 -14.33
CA PRO A 38 -0.82 -38.24 -15.66
C PRO A 38 0.41 -39.17 -15.60
N ALA A 39 0.67 -39.93 -16.66
CA ALA A 39 1.79 -40.86 -16.73
C ALA A 39 3.14 -40.17 -16.47
N GLU A 40 3.30 -38.93 -16.95
CA GLU A 40 4.47 -38.06 -16.77
C GLU A 40 4.03 -36.74 -16.13
N PRO A 41 3.87 -36.69 -14.80
CA PRO A 41 3.42 -35.48 -14.13
C PRO A 41 4.53 -34.43 -14.09
N SER A 42 4.17 -33.19 -14.38
CA SER A 42 5.02 -32.03 -14.10
C SER A 42 5.27 -31.87 -12.59
N PRO A 43 6.31 -31.12 -12.19
CA PRO A 43 6.52 -30.77 -10.77
C PRO A 43 5.30 -30.09 -10.14
N VAL A 44 4.57 -29.27 -10.91
CA VAL A 44 3.37 -28.58 -10.44
C VAL A 44 2.20 -29.54 -10.24
N GLU A 45 1.98 -30.49 -11.15
CA GLU A 45 0.93 -31.51 -10.99
C GLU A 45 1.21 -32.40 -9.77
N THR A 46 2.48 -32.79 -9.57
CA THR A 46 2.91 -33.55 -8.40
C THR A 46 2.65 -32.78 -7.10
N THR A 47 3.03 -31.50 -7.06
CA THR A 47 2.78 -30.61 -5.91
C THR A 47 1.29 -30.41 -5.67
N ALA A 48 0.50 -30.23 -6.72
CA ALA A 48 -0.95 -30.07 -6.63
C ALA A 48 -1.63 -31.32 -6.06
N ALA A 49 -1.23 -32.53 -6.48
CA ALA A 49 -1.74 -33.77 -5.91
C ALA A 49 -1.36 -33.92 -4.42
N GLY A 50 -0.13 -33.50 -4.05
CA GLY A 50 0.33 -33.48 -2.66
C GLY A 50 -0.46 -32.51 -1.78
N GLU A 51 -0.67 -31.27 -2.23
CA GLU A 51 -1.49 -30.28 -1.51
C GLU A 51 -2.93 -30.77 -1.37
N LEU A 52 -3.51 -31.36 -2.41
CA LEU A 52 -4.84 -31.95 -2.35
C LEU A 52 -4.93 -33.08 -1.31
N GLN A 53 -4.02 -34.07 -1.35
CA GLN A 53 -4.00 -35.18 -0.40
C GLN A 53 -3.88 -34.68 1.03
N LYS A 54 -2.93 -33.77 1.28
CA LYS A 54 -2.67 -33.20 2.61
C LYS A 54 -3.92 -32.57 3.21
N HIS A 55 -4.57 -31.67 2.47
CA HIS A 55 -5.72 -30.93 3.00
C HIS A 55 -6.97 -31.80 3.10
N LEU A 56 -7.19 -32.74 2.17
CA LEU A 56 -8.27 -33.73 2.32
C LEU A 56 -8.06 -34.61 3.56
N GLN A 57 -6.83 -35.03 3.84
CA GLN A 57 -6.51 -35.77 5.06
C GLN A 57 -6.75 -34.93 6.31
N GLU A 58 -6.36 -33.65 6.32
CA GLU A 58 -6.60 -32.74 7.45
C GLU A 58 -8.09 -32.52 7.74
N VAL A 59 -8.90 -32.41 6.67
CA VAL A 59 -10.34 -32.15 6.75
C VAL A 59 -11.15 -33.38 7.13
N THR A 60 -10.79 -34.54 6.58
CA THR A 60 -11.63 -35.76 6.66
C THR A 60 -11.04 -36.88 7.52
N GLY A 61 -9.73 -36.84 7.80
CA GLY A 61 -8.97 -37.92 8.42
C GLY A 61 -8.51 -39.02 7.45
N ALA A 62 -9.02 -39.06 6.21
CA ALA A 62 -8.67 -40.07 5.23
C ALA A 62 -7.50 -39.63 4.35
N LYS A 63 -6.45 -40.46 4.25
CA LYS A 63 -5.36 -40.26 3.29
C LYS A 63 -5.68 -40.99 1.99
N LEU A 64 -6.06 -40.27 0.95
CA LEU A 64 -6.29 -40.83 -0.38
C LEU A 64 -4.96 -41.20 -1.04
N GLU A 65 -4.87 -42.36 -1.69
CA GLU A 65 -3.65 -42.76 -2.40
C GLU A 65 -3.42 -41.88 -3.64
N ILE A 66 -2.16 -41.50 -3.91
CA ILE A 66 -1.77 -40.85 -5.17
C ILE A 66 -1.18 -41.94 -6.08
N VAL A 67 -1.78 -42.11 -7.26
CA VAL A 67 -1.37 -43.11 -8.25
C VAL A 67 -1.21 -42.47 -9.63
N ASN A 68 -0.44 -43.11 -10.52
CA ASN A 68 -0.40 -42.72 -11.93
C ASN A 68 -1.56 -43.37 -12.69
N GLU A 69 -1.99 -42.77 -13.81
CA GLU A 69 -3.17 -43.19 -14.58
C GLU A 69 -3.19 -44.67 -15.02
N GLY A 70 -2.03 -45.32 -15.14
CA GLY A 70 -1.92 -46.76 -15.43
C GLY A 70 -2.09 -47.70 -14.22
N LYS A 71 -2.25 -47.17 -13.01
CA LYS A 71 -2.32 -47.91 -11.74
C LYS A 71 -3.62 -47.69 -10.96
N VAL A 72 -4.63 -47.10 -11.60
CA VAL A 72 -5.93 -46.85 -10.97
C VAL A 72 -6.64 -48.18 -10.67
N PRO A 73 -7.04 -48.47 -9.42
CA PRO A 73 -7.78 -49.68 -9.10
C PRO A 73 -9.12 -49.76 -9.85
N ALA A 74 -9.51 -50.96 -10.29
CA ALA A 74 -10.75 -51.15 -11.04
C ALA A 74 -11.97 -50.71 -10.21
N GLY A 75 -12.84 -49.88 -10.81
CA GLY A 75 -14.05 -49.38 -10.16
C GLY A 75 -13.83 -48.25 -9.15
N ALA A 76 -12.57 -47.88 -8.85
CA ALA A 76 -12.27 -46.79 -7.92
C ALA A 76 -12.82 -45.44 -8.42
N ARG A 77 -13.34 -44.67 -7.47
CA ARG A 77 -13.57 -43.23 -7.68
C ARG A 77 -12.21 -42.54 -7.80
N ARG A 78 -12.15 -41.46 -8.57
CA ARG A 78 -10.87 -40.80 -8.85
C ARG A 78 -10.97 -39.29 -8.93
N ILE A 79 -9.94 -38.62 -8.44
CA ILE A 79 -9.69 -37.21 -8.69
C ILE A 79 -8.50 -37.12 -9.63
N LEU A 80 -8.75 -36.81 -10.90
CA LEU A 80 -7.73 -36.63 -11.92
C LEU A 80 -7.11 -35.23 -11.75
N VAL A 81 -5.84 -35.18 -11.34
CA VAL A 81 -5.08 -33.93 -11.16
C VAL A 81 -4.14 -33.77 -12.35
N GLY A 82 -4.44 -32.78 -13.20
CA GLY A 82 -3.66 -32.50 -14.41
C GLY A 82 -4.17 -33.18 -15.67
N ALA A 83 -3.33 -33.19 -16.70
CA ALA A 83 -3.73 -33.48 -18.09
C ALA A 83 -3.61 -34.98 -18.48
N SER A 84 -4.11 -35.89 -17.64
CA SER A 84 -4.13 -37.34 -17.93
C SER A 84 -4.94 -37.68 -19.19
N ALA A 85 -4.69 -38.83 -19.79
CA ALA A 85 -5.41 -39.28 -21.00
C ALA A 85 -6.92 -39.36 -20.75
N GLU A 86 -7.30 -39.83 -19.57
CA GLU A 86 -8.70 -39.86 -19.16
C GLU A 86 -9.27 -38.45 -18.96
N ALA A 87 -8.55 -37.54 -18.29
CA ALA A 87 -9.00 -36.16 -18.10
C ALA A 87 -9.29 -35.50 -19.45
N ARG A 88 -8.39 -35.63 -20.43
CA ARG A 88 -8.60 -35.10 -21.79
C ARG A 88 -9.87 -35.65 -22.45
N LYS A 89 -10.15 -36.95 -22.28
CA LYS A 89 -11.37 -37.58 -22.80
C LYS A 89 -12.63 -37.04 -22.13
N LEU A 90 -12.63 -36.91 -20.79
CA LEU A 90 -13.77 -36.40 -20.02
C LEU A 90 -14.04 -34.91 -20.26
N LEU A 91 -12.99 -34.16 -20.61
CA LEU A 91 -13.09 -32.77 -21.04
C LEU A 91 -13.45 -32.61 -22.53
N GLY A 92 -13.74 -33.71 -23.25
CA GLY A 92 -14.15 -33.63 -24.66
C GLY A 92 -13.05 -33.17 -25.61
N GLY A 93 -11.78 -33.39 -25.25
CA GLY A 93 -10.63 -32.95 -26.05
C GLY A 93 -10.29 -31.46 -25.90
N LEU A 94 -10.81 -30.77 -24.89
CA LEU A 94 -10.43 -29.39 -24.56
C LEU A 94 -8.91 -29.25 -24.46
N ASP A 95 -8.34 -28.36 -25.26
CA ASP A 95 -6.94 -27.97 -25.13
C ASP A 95 -6.77 -27.03 -23.94
N LEU A 96 -6.13 -27.51 -22.88
CA LEU A 96 -5.87 -26.71 -21.68
C LEU A 96 -4.96 -25.50 -21.96
N GLN A 97 -4.16 -25.53 -23.03
CA GLN A 97 -3.32 -24.39 -23.42
C GLN A 97 -4.12 -23.26 -24.06
N SER A 98 -5.30 -23.56 -24.62
CA SER A 98 -6.22 -22.56 -25.16
C SER A 98 -6.95 -21.74 -24.10
N LEU A 99 -6.86 -22.13 -22.82
CA LEU A 99 -7.42 -21.35 -21.72
C LEU A 99 -6.66 -20.03 -21.55
N GLY A 100 -7.33 -19.02 -20.97
CA GLY A 100 -6.66 -17.80 -20.52
C GLY A 100 -5.52 -18.09 -19.53
N HIS A 101 -4.68 -17.08 -19.26
CA HIS A 101 -3.58 -17.22 -18.30
C HIS A 101 -4.08 -17.78 -16.96
N ASP A 102 -3.36 -18.76 -16.42
CA ASP A 102 -3.70 -19.44 -15.17
C ASP A 102 -5.12 -20.07 -15.16
N GLY A 103 -5.68 -20.34 -16.34
CA GLY A 103 -7.03 -20.90 -16.49
C GLY A 103 -7.16 -22.30 -15.89
N ILE A 104 -8.33 -22.58 -15.33
CA ILE A 104 -8.66 -23.80 -14.59
C ILE A 104 -9.91 -24.47 -15.16
N VAL A 105 -10.00 -25.77 -14.94
CA VAL A 105 -11.16 -26.61 -15.21
C VAL A 105 -11.41 -27.50 -14.00
N MET A 106 -12.63 -27.48 -13.49
CA MET A 106 -13.13 -28.39 -12.46
C MET A 106 -14.40 -29.07 -12.95
N LYS A 107 -14.37 -30.39 -13.16
CA LYS A 107 -15.49 -31.12 -13.76
C LYS A 107 -15.79 -32.44 -13.06
N THR A 108 -17.05 -32.72 -12.75
CA THR A 108 -17.53 -34.06 -12.37
C THR A 108 -18.00 -34.81 -13.61
N ALA A 109 -17.52 -36.04 -13.80
CA ALA A 109 -17.97 -36.91 -14.90
C ALA A 109 -17.97 -38.37 -14.46
N GLY A 110 -19.17 -38.93 -14.23
CA GLY A 110 -19.33 -40.30 -13.72
C GLY A 110 -18.61 -40.48 -12.38
N ASN A 111 -17.69 -41.43 -12.31
CA ASN A 111 -16.88 -41.73 -11.11
C ASN A 111 -15.56 -40.93 -11.03
N ALA A 112 -15.44 -39.82 -11.76
CA ALA A 112 -14.26 -38.95 -11.75
C ALA A 112 -14.58 -37.48 -11.46
N ILE A 113 -13.65 -36.83 -10.75
CA ILE A 113 -13.50 -35.36 -10.71
C ILE A 113 -12.22 -35.01 -11.48
N VAL A 114 -12.29 -34.06 -12.40
CA VAL A 114 -11.13 -33.50 -13.10
C VAL A 114 -10.78 -32.16 -12.47
N LEU A 115 -9.54 -32.00 -12.03
CA LEU A 115 -8.93 -30.75 -11.59
C LEU A 115 -7.69 -30.51 -12.45
N ALA A 116 -7.81 -29.65 -13.47
CA ALA A 116 -6.74 -29.42 -14.44
C ALA A 116 -6.73 -27.94 -14.87
N GLY A 117 -5.68 -27.50 -15.55
CA GLY A 117 -5.63 -26.13 -16.06
C GLY A 117 -4.42 -25.85 -16.94
N ARG A 118 -4.32 -24.61 -17.40
CA ARG A 118 -3.22 -24.15 -18.25
C ARG A 118 -1.91 -24.09 -17.46
N ALA A 119 -0.85 -24.66 -18.01
CA ALA A 119 0.49 -24.57 -17.45
C ALA A 119 1.00 -23.10 -17.40
N PRO A 120 1.85 -22.73 -16.43
CA PRO A 120 2.40 -23.61 -15.39
C PRO A 120 1.49 -23.78 -14.16
N ARG A 121 0.61 -22.82 -13.83
CA ARG A 121 -0.10 -22.79 -12.53
C ARG A 121 -1.50 -23.40 -12.50
N GLY A 122 -2.18 -23.49 -13.65
CA GLY A 122 -3.62 -23.76 -13.71
C GLY A 122 -4.07 -25.01 -12.97
N THR A 123 -3.34 -26.13 -13.07
CA THR A 123 -3.70 -27.34 -12.31
C THR A 123 -3.63 -27.14 -10.80
N LEU A 124 -2.58 -26.48 -10.29
CA LEU A 124 -2.46 -26.17 -8.87
C LEU A 124 -3.56 -25.21 -8.41
N TYR A 125 -3.89 -24.21 -9.22
CA TYR A 125 -4.98 -23.28 -8.91
C TYR A 125 -6.36 -23.93 -9.00
N ALA A 126 -6.57 -24.94 -9.85
CA ALA A 126 -7.78 -25.74 -9.85
C ALA A 126 -7.92 -26.52 -8.52
N VAL A 127 -6.82 -27.09 -8.02
CA VAL A 127 -6.78 -27.74 -6.70
C VAL A 127 -7.06 -26.75 -5.58
N TYR A 128 -6.42 -25.58 -5.55
CA TYR A 128 -6.70 -24.58 -4.49
C TYR A 128 -8.12 -24.05 -4.56
N THR A 129 -8.67 -23.81 -5.75
CA THR A 129 -10.06 -23.39 -5.92
C THR A 129 -11.02 -24.48 -5.43
N PHE A 130 -10.75 -25.75 -5.71
CA PHE A 130 -11.54 -26.86 -5.18
C PHE A 130 -11.47 -26.94 -3.63
N LEU A 131 -10.26 -26.80 -3.07
CA LEU A 131 -10.06 -26.79 -1.61
C LEU A 131 -10.79 -25.62 -0.93
N GLU A 132 -10.82 -24.44 -1.56
CA GLU A 132 -11.51 -23.28 -1.01
C GLU A 132 -13.03 -23.37 -1.19
N ASP A 133 -13.50 -23.54 -2.42
CA ASP A 133 -14.92 -23.34 -2.76
C ASP A 133 -15.77 -24.59 -2.46
N VAL A 134 -15.18 -25.78 -2.50
CA VAL A 134 -15.91 -27.05 -2.30
C VAL A 134 -15.61 -27.65 -0.92
N VAL A 135 -14.34 -27.71 -0.55
CA VAL A 135 -13.94 -28.33 0.72
C VAL A 135 -14.14 -27.37 1.89
N GLY A 136 -13.83 -26.08 1.71
CA GLY A 136 -13.98 -25.01 2.71
C GLY A 136 -12.68 -24.65 3.44
N CYS A 137 -11.52 -25.01 2.88
CA CYS A 137 -10.23 -24.61 3.43
C CYS A 137 -9.98 -23.11 3.22
N ARG A 138 -9.26 -22.48 4.14
CA ARG A 138 -8.80 -21.08 4.01
C ARG A 138 -7.36 -20.95 4.47
N TRP A 139 -6.60 -20.09 3.80
CA TRP A 139 -5.28 -19.67 4.25
C TRP A 139 -5.33 -18.16 4.47
N TRP A 140 -5.29 -17.74 5.73
CA TRP A 140 -5.41 -16.33 6.12
C TRP A 140 -4.05 -15.61 6.04
N THR A 141 -2.99 -16.34 6.39
CA THR A 141 -1.59 -15.91 6.31
C THR A 141 -0.72 -17.11 5.94
N ALA A 142 0.61 -16.93 5.89
CA ALA A 142 1.55 -18.03 5.70
C ALA A 142 1.51 -19.08 6.82
N THR A 143 1.09 -18.71 8.03
CA THR A 143 1.10 -19.56 9.23
C THR A 143 -0.29 -19.88 9.77
N GLU A 144 -1.31 -19.07 9.44
CA GLU A 144 -2.68 -19.26 9.90
C GLU A 144 -3.58 -19.75 8.75
N SER A 145 -4.20 -20.91 8.97
CA SER A 145 -5.18 -21.50 8.06
C SER A 145 -6.39 -22.05 8.83
N PHE A 146 -7.45 -22.35 8.09
CA PHE A 146 -8.63 -23.03 8.59
C PHE A 146 -8.92 -24.25 7.70
N ALA A 147 -9.13 -25.40 8.34
CA ALA A 147 -9.56 -26.63 7.71
C ALA A 147 -10.82 -27.14 8.44
N PRO A 148 -11.98 -27.26 7.76
CA PRO A 148 -13.19 -27.76 8.40
C PRO A 148 -13.02 -29.22 8.81
N LYS A 149 -13.78 -29.69 9.82
CA LYS A 149 -13.79 -31.11 10.22
C LYS A 149 -15.03 -31.79 9.63
N ARG A 150 -14.81 -32.54 8.55
CA ARG A 150 -15.87 -33.18 7.74
C ARG A 150 -15.45 -34.61 7.40
N PRO A 151 -15.62 -35.60 8.31
CA PRO A 151 -15.24 -36.98 8.04
C PRO A 151 -15.99 -37.59 6.86
N THR A 152 -17.17 -37.04 6.51
CA THR A 152 -17.86 -37.30 5.26
C THR A 152 -17.81 -36.05 4.39
N LEU A 153 -17.18 -36.18 3.22
CA LEU A 153 -17.02 -35.13 2.22
C LEU A 153 -17.68 -35.56 0.92
N LYS A 154 -18.62 -34.74 0.47
CA LYS A 154 -19.26 -34.87 -0.84
C LYS A 154 -18.92 -33.65 -1.69
N ALA A 155 -18.62 -33.86 -2.96
CA ALA A 155 -18.50 -32.79 -3.93
C ALA A 155 -19.82 -32.61 -4.70
N PRO A 156 -20.25 -31.36 -4.93
CA PRO A 156 -21.38 -31.08 -5.82
C PRO A 156 -21.00 -31.44 -7.26
N ALA A 157 -21.99 -31.46 -8.16
CA ALA A 157 -21.69 -31.50 -9.59
C ALA A 157 -20.86 -30.26 -9.99
N LEU A 158 -19.72 -30.48 -10.64
CA LEU A 158 -18.80 -29.43 -11.09
C LEU A 158 -18.79 -29.38 -12.62
N ASP A 159 -18.87 -28.18 -13.17
CA ASP A 159 -18.65 -27.89 -14.61
C ASP A 159 -18.10 -26.47 -14.75
N THR A 160 -16.97 -26.21 -14.09
CA THR A 160 -16.32 -24.89 -14.05
C THR A 160 -15.19 -24.84 -15.06
N VAL A 161 -15.21 -23.83 -15.94
CA VAL A 161 -14.07 -23.39 -16.73
C VAL A 161 -13.88 -21.90 -16.43
N TYR A 162 -12.71 -21.53 -15.92
CA TYR A 162 -12.45 -20.16 -15.47
C TYR A 162 -11.03 -19.74 -15.81
N ALA A 163 -10.83 -18.49 -16.20
CA ALA A 163 -9.52 -17.86 -16.25
C ALA A 163 -9.61 -16.46 -15.64
N PRO A 164 -8.67 -16.08 -14.75
CA PRO A 164 -8.64 -14.73 -14.22
C PRO A 164 -8.37 -13.72 -15.35
N PRO A 165 -9.03 -12.54 -15.34
CA PRO A 165 -8.76 -11.51 -16.34
C PRO A 165 -7.36 -10.91 -16.20
N LEU A 166 -6.82 -10.90 -14.97
CA LEU A 166 -5.48 -10.41 -14.67
C LEU A 166 -4.48 -11.57 -14.80
N ARG A 167 -3.56 -11.48 -15.77
CA ARG A 167 -2.43 -12.40 -15.92
C ARG A 167 -1.35 -12.19 -14.86
N TYR A 168 -1.16 -10.95 -14.41
CA TYR A 168 -0.23 -10.57 -13.35
C TYR A 168 -1.02 -10.01 -12.16
N ARG A 169 -0.82 -10.60 -10.98
CA ARG A 169 -1.57 -10.28 -9.76
C ARG A 169 -0.59 -10.21 -8.60
N GLU A 170 -0.40 -9.02 -8.06
CA GLU A 170 0.49 -8.80 -6.93
C GLU A 170 -0.18 -7.97 -5.86
N SER A 171 -0.48 -8.63 -4.75
CA SER A 171 -0.79 -7.95 -3.49
C SER A 171 0.54 -7.70 -2.78
N PHE A 172 1.09 -6.49 -2.88
CA PHE A 172 2.44 -6.18 -2.43
C PHE A 172 2.48 -5.82 -0.94
N TYR A 173 2.27 -6.84 -0.10
CA TYR A 173 2.38 -6.77 1.35
C TYR A 173 3.41 -7.79 1.83
N ARG A 174 4.14 -7.48 2.91
CA ARG A 174 5.24 -8.32 3.43
C ARG A 174 4.87 -9.81 3.54
N GLY A 175 3.72 -10.10 4.15
CA GLY A 175 3.25 -11.47 4.36
C GLY A 175 2.87 -12.20 3.06
N ALA A 176 2.56 -11.47 2.00
CA ALA A 176 2.25 -12.02 0.68
C ALA A 176 3.51 -12.31 -0.15
N PHE A 177 4.72 -12.15 0.37
CA PHE A 177 5.96 -12.56 -0.34
C PHE A 177 6.36 -14.00 -0.07
N GLU A 178 5.68 -14.66 0.87
CA GLU A 178 5.90 -16.09 1.16
C GLU A 178 5.37 -16.94 -0.01
N GLY A 179 6.26 -17.71 -0.65
CA GLY A 179 5.98 -18.36 -1.94
C GLY A 179 4.81 -19.33 -1.92
N VAL A 180 4.72 -20.18 -0.89
CA VAL A 180 3.61 -21.15 -0.76
C VAL A 180 2.29 -20.45 -0.47
N PHE A 181 2.32 -19.43 0.40
CA PHE A 181 1.14 -18.64 0.71
C PHE A 181 0.63 -17.88 -0.52
N SER A 182 1.53 -17.24 -1.25
CA SER A 182 1.24 -16.56 -2.53
C SER A 182 0.56 -17.49 -3.52
N ALA A 183 1.07 -18.72 -3.67
CA ALA A 183 0.46 -19.71 -4.56
C ALA A 183 -0.96 -20.08 -4.12
N ARG A 184 -1.21 -20.23 -2.82
CA ARG A 184 -2.53 -20.56 -2.25
C ARG A 184 -3.57 -19.46 -2.49
N ILE A 185 -3.18 -18.20 -2.27
CA ILE A 185 -4.03 -17.02 -2.57
C ILE A 185 -3.97 -16.59 -4.04
N LYS A 186 -3.27 -17.36 -4.89
CA LYS A 186 -3.18 -17.20 -6.36
C LYS A 186 -2.52 -15.89 -6.82
N CYS A 187 -1.66 -15.32 -5.99
CA CYS A 187 -0.72 -14.27 -6.37
C CYS A 187 0.46 -14.85 -7.18
N ASN A 188 0.93 -14.09 -8.16
CA ASN A 188 2.00 -14.52 -9.08
C ASN A 188 2.90 -13.36 -9.54
N GLY A 189 2.88 -12.25 -8.83
CA GLY A 189 3.65 -11.04 -9.08
C GLY A 189 5.16 -11.18 -8.90
N ALA A 190 5.87 -10.11 -9.23
CA ALA A 190 7.33 -10.11 -9.32
C ALA A 190 8.04 -10.48 -8.01
N HIS A 191 7.43 -10.16 -6.85
CA HIS A 191 8.05 -10.35 -5.54
C HIS A 191 7.40 -11.46 -4.70
N ASN A 192 6.47 -12.23 -5.27
CA ASN A 192 5.77 -13.30 -4.54
C ASN A 192 6.65 -14.55 -4.27
N ASN A 193 7.92 -14.59 -4.69
CA ASN A 193 8.90 -15.67 -4.46
C ASN A 193 8.36 -17.10 -4.62
N VAL A 194 7.44 -17.32 -5.56
CA VAL A 194 6.82 -18.63 -5.79
C VAL A 194 7.83 -19.53 -6.50
N ALA A 195 8.14 -20.68 -5.90
CA ALA A 195 9.05 -21.66 -6.47
C ALA A 195 8.45 -22.36 -7.71
N PRO A 196 9.27 -22.86 -8.66
CA PRO A 196 8.79 -23.49 -9.90
C PRO A 196 7.81 -24.65 -9.70
N GLU A 197 7.98 -25.46 -8.65
CA GLU A 197 7.09 -26.57 -8.29
C GLU A 197 5.70 -26.11 -7.80
N TYR A 198 5.57 -24.85 -7.39
CA TYR A 198 4.29 -24.18 -7.13
C TYR A 198 3.80 -23.36 -8.34
N GLY A 199 4.42 -23.53 -9.49
CA GLY A 199 4.05 -22.89 -10.76
C GLY A 199 4.72 -21.53 -11.02
N GLY A 200 5.66 -21.12 -10.16
CA GLY A 200 6.47 -19.92 -10.37
C GLY A 200 5.68 -18.60 -10.34
N HIS A 201 6.40 -17.51 -10.58
CA HIS A 201 5.88 -16.14 -10.60
C HIS A 201 6.39 -15.40 -11.84
N HIS A 202 5.78 -14.26 -12.17
CA HIS A 202 6.29 -13.38 -13.24
C HIS A 202 7.62 -12.79 -12.81
N ARG A 203 8.57 -12.68 -13.73
CA ARG A 203 9.89 -12.09 -13.47
C ARG A 203 10.15 -10.97 -14.45
N PHE A 204 10.73 -9.90 -13.94
CA PHE A 204 11.12 -8.73 -14.70
C PHE A 204 12.66 -8.65 -14.80
N ALA A 205 13.15 -8.42 -16.01
CA ALA A 205 14.48 -7.93 -16.27
C ALA A 205 14.51 -6.42 -15.98
N GLY A 206 14.94 -6.04 -14.77
CA GLY A 206 14.80 -4.69 -14.23
C GLY A 206 13.34 -4.34 -13.89
N PHE A 207 13.09 -3.50 -12.89
CA PHE A 207 11.73 -3.20 -12.44
C PHE A 207 11.55 -1.69 -12.26
N VAL A 208 10.86 -1.07 -13.22
CA VAL A 208 10.61 0.38 -13.36
C VAL A 208 11.86 1.27 -13.24
N HIS A 209 11.76 2.56 -13.60
CA HIS A 209 12.84 3.54 -13.48
C HIS A 209 14.19 3.04 -14.04
N THR A 210 14.14 2.32 -15.16
CA THR A 210 15.27 1.53 -15.69
C THR A 210 16.15 2.28 -16.67
N PHE A 211 15.82 3.51 -17.06
CA PHE A 211 16.66 4.29 -17.97
C PHE A 211 18.11 4.41 -17.50
N TYR A 212 18.36 4.82 -16.26
CA TYR A 212 19.74 4.89 -15.74
C TYR A 212 20.35 3.54 -15.39
N PRO A 213 19.62 2.56 -14.82
CA PRO A 213 20.14 1.18 -14.72
C PRO A 213 20.59 0.58 -16.06
N LEU A 214 19.89 0.86 -17.17
CA LEU A 214 20.26 0.40 -18.51
C LEU A 214 21.30 1.29 -19.19
N LEU A 215 21.41 2.55 -18.80
CA LEU A 215 22.34 3.52 -19.37
C LEU A 215 22.90 4.45 -18.28
N PRO A 216 23.84 3.99 -17.45
CA PRO A 216 24.26 4.74 -16.27
C PRO A 216 25.03 6.03 -16.62
N PRO A 217 24.63 7.20 -16.11
CA PRO A 217 25.31 8.48 -16.37
C PRO A 217 26.81 8.47 -16.06
N GLU A 218 27.21 7.81 -14.98
CA GLU A 218 28.61 7.69 -14.56
C GLU A 218 29.49 6.99 -15.60
N LYS A 219 28.90 6.19 -16.49
CA LYS A 219 29.61 5.48 -17.56
C LYS A 219 29.59 6.24 -18.88
N TYR A 220 28.48 6.89 -19.24
CA TYR A 220 28.30 7.41 -20.60
C TYR A 220 28.21 8.93 -20.70
N PHE A 221 27.85 9.66 -19.65
CA PHE A 221 27.54 11.10 -19.76
C PHE A 221 28.75 11.95 -20.19
N ALA A 222 29.96 11.61 -19.72
CA ALA A 222 31.17 12.38 -20.03
C ALA A 222 31.52 12.36 -21.53
N GLU A 223 31.31 11.23 -22.21
CA GLU A 223 31.61 11.04 -23.63
C GLU A 223 30.39 11.35 -24.52
N HIS A 224 29.18 11.17 -23.98
CA HIS A 224 27.92 11.28 -24.70
C HIS A 224 26.88 12.12 -23.92
N PRO A 225 27.15 13.41 -23.66
CA PRO A 225 26.20 14.26 -22.94
C PRO A 225 24.87 14.44 -23.70
N ASP A 226 24.88 14.30 -25.02
CA ASP A 226 23.73 14.39 -25.92
C ASP A 226 22.77 13.18 -25.84
N TRP A 227 23.19 12.10 -25.17
CA TRP A 227 22.34 10.94 -24.85
C TRP A 227 21.37 11.24 -23.71
N TYR A 228 21.64 12.28 -22.94
CA TYR A 228 20.86 12.69 -21.78
C TYR A 228 20.06 13.96 -22.09
N SER A 229 19.12 14.28 -21.19
CA SER A 229 18.20 15.39 -21.39
C SER A 229 18.91 16.73 -21.56
N GLU A 230 18.43 17.52 -22.50
CA GLU A 230 18.65 18.96 -22.53
C GLU A 230 17.56 19.63 -21.70
N ILE A 231 17.91 20.41 -20.69
CA ILE A 231 16.98 21.19 -19.87
C ILE A 231 17.52 22.61 -19.84
N ASP A 232 16.68 23.58 -20.25
CA ASP A 232 17.05 25.00 -20.33
C ASP A 232 18.35 25.23 -21.13
N GLY A 233 18.54 24.45 -22.21
CA GLY A 233 19.71 24.51 -23.09
C GLY A 233 20.97 23.83 -22.56
N LYS A 234 20.93 23.18 -21.39
CA LYS A 234 22.06 22.45 -20.80
C LYS A 234 21.82 20.94 -20.81
N ARG A 235 22.80 20.16 -21.25
CA ARG A 235 22.79 18.70 -21.09
C ARG A 235 23.05 18.32 -19.63
N THR A 236 22.17 17.51 -19.07
CA THR A 236 22.26 17.07 -17.67
C THR A 236 21.67 15.69 -17.48
N HIS A 237 22.16 14.98 -16.46
CA HIS A 237 21.59 13.74 -15.95
C HIS A 237 21.01 13.91 -14.53
N GLU A 238 21.21 15.07 -13.90
CA GLU A 238 20.70 15.38 -12.55
C GLU A 238 19.19 15.59 -12.59
N HIS A 239 18.43 14.76 -11.87
CA HIS A 239 16.96 14.78 -11.85
C HIS A 239 16.31 14.78 -13.25
N ALA A 240 16.94 14.06 -14.19
CA ALA A 240 16.64 14.14 -15.61
C ALA A 240 16.38 12.77 -16.26
N GLN A 241 16.05 12.79 -17.54
CA GLN A 241 15.74 11.59 -18.34
C GLN A 241 16.78 11.39 -19.46
N LEU A 242 16.56 10.41 -20.32
CA LEU A 242 17.33 10.22 -21.55
C LEU A 242 16.81 11.11 -22.70
N CYS A 243 17.66 11.38 -23.69
CA CYS A 243 17.27 12.02 -24.95
C CYS A 243 16.66 10.97 -25.91
N LEU A 244 15.35 10.80 -25.86
CA LEU A 244 14.62 9.69 -26.52
C LEU A 244 14.61 9.74 -28.05
N THR A 245 15.15 10.81 -28.65
CA THR A 245 15.35 10.93 -30.10
C THR A 245 16.80 10.72 -30.55
N ASN A 246 17.70 10.35 -29.63
CA ASN A 246 19.11 10.07 -29.95
C ASN A 246 19.27 8.61 -30.39
N GLU A 247 19.64 8.40 -31.66
CA GLU A 247 19.73 7.07 -32.27
C GLU A 247 20.92 6.24 -31.75
N ALA A 248 22.07 6.87 -31.53
CA ALA A 248 23.24 6.18 -30.98
C ALA A 248 22.97 5.70 -29.54
N MET A 249 22.35 6.55 -28.72
CA MET A 249 21.89 6.18 -27.38
C MET A 249 20.92 5.01 -27.41
N ARG A 250 19.92 5.03 -28.31
CA ARG A 250 18.94 3.94 -28.45
C ARG A 250 19.62 2.61 -28.74
N GLN A 251 20.58 2.58 -29.66
CA GLN A 251 21.32 1.36 -30.02
C GLN A 251 22.10 0.80 -28.84
N GLU A 252 22.73 1.67 -28.06
CA GLU A 252 23.44 1.28 -26.84
C GLU A 252 22.48 0.76 -25.76
N LEU A 253 21.33 1.40 -25.55
CA LEU A 253 20.32 0.92 -24.61
C LEU A 253 19.76 -0.45 -25.03
N VAL A 254 19.51 -0.67 -26.34
CA VAL A 254 19.11 -1.98 -26.87
C VAL A 254 20.16 -3.04 -26.54
N ARG A 255 21.44 -2.73 -26.74
CA ARG A 255 22.54 -3.65 -26.41
C ARG A 255 22.51 -4.04 -24.92
N ASN A 256 22.37 -3.07 -24.03
CA ASN A 256 22.35 -3.29 -22.59
C ASN A 256 21.10 -4.05 -22.14
N ALA A 257 19.93 -3.77 -22.75
CA ALA A 257 18.68 -4.49 -22.47
C ALA A 257 18.75 -5.96 -22.92
N LEU A 258 19.31 -6.24 -24.10
CA LEU A 258 19.54 -7.62 -24.57
C LEU A 258 20.54 -8.34 -23.67
N GLU A 259 21.61 -7.68 -23.22
CA GLU A 259 22.55 -8.26 -22.26
C GLU A 259 21.88 -8.58 -20.92
N LEU A 260 21.01 -7.70 -20.42
CA LEU A 260 20.24 -7.96 -19.20
C LEU A 260 19.33 -9.18 -19.35
N LEU A 261 18.60 -9.28 -20.47
CA LEU A 261 17.73 -10.43 -20.75
C LEU A 261 18.50 -11.75 -20.87
N ARG A 262 19.67 -11.75 -21.52
CA ARG A 262 20.55 -12.94 -21.56
C ARG A 262 21.01 -13.38 -20.17
N LYS A 263 21.17 -12.44 -19.24
CA LYS A 263 21.51 -12.72 -17.83
C LYS A 263 20.30 -13.09 -16.96
N THR A 264 19.08 -12.92 -17.48
CA THR A 264 17.81 -13.19 -16.79
C THR A 264 16.87 -14.00 -17.69
N PRO A 265 17.28 -15.20 -18.14
CA PRO A 265 16.55 -15.98 -19.14
C PRO A 265 15.13 -16.39 -18.72
N GLU A 266 14.83 -16.32 -17.43
CA GLU A 266 13.51 -16.61 -16.86
C GLU A 266 12.56 -15.40 -16.83
N ALA A 267 13.03 -14.21 -17.22
CA ALA A 267 12.22 -13.00 -17.28
C ALA A 267 11.25 -13.04 -18.47
N GLY A 268 9.96 -12.91 -18.18
CA GLY A 268 8.92 -12.75 -19.21
C GLY A 268 8.66 -11.29 -19.59
N LEU A 269 9.22 -10.36 -18.82
CA LEU A 269 9.10 -8.92 -19.03
C LEU A 269 10.44 -8.24 -18.86
N VAL A 270 10.65 -7.12 -19.55
CA VAL A 270 11.76 -6.18 -19.33
C VAL A 270 11.18 -4.78 -19.20
N SER A 271 11.59 -4.04 -18.17
CA SER A 271 11.15 -2.65 -18.03
C SER A 271 12.12 -1.72 -18.76
N VAL A 272 11.58 -0.86 -19.61
CA VAL A 272 12.29 0.24 -20.29
C VAL A 272 11.50 1.51 -20.01
N SER A 273 11.79 2.15 -18.88
CA SER A 273 10.92 3.17 -18.31
C SER A 273 11.68 4.38 -17.77
N GLN A 274 11.00 5.53 -17.81
CA GLN A 274 11.49 6.81 -17.30
C GLN A 274 11.92 6.71 -15.83
N ASN A 275 12.98 7.42 -15.46
CA ASN A 275 13.41 7.59 -14.08
C ASN A 275 12.32 8.32 -13.26
N ASP A 276 12.37 8.24 -11.94
CA ASP A 276 11.40 8.90 -11.04
C ASP A 276 11.63 10.42 -10.90
N TRP A 277 11.68 11.14 -12.03
CA TRP A 277 11.92 12.58 -12.10
C TRP A 277 11.16 13.25 -13.26
N HIS A 278 10.98 14.57 -13.16
CA HIS A 278 10.23 15.39 -14.13
C HIS A 278 11.09 15.97 -15.28
N GLY A 279 12.42 15.87 -15.20
CA GLY A 279 13.35 16.50 -16.13
C GLY A 279 13.43 15.82 -17.50
N ARG A 280 12.35 15.85 -18.28
CA ARG A 280 12.33 15.32 -19.66
C ARG A 280 13.20 16.17 -20.59
N CYS A 281 13.73 15.55 -21.65
CA CYS A 281 14.53 16.24 -22.65
C CYS A 281 13.73 17.29 -23.43
N GLN A 282 14.23 18.52 -23.47
CA GLN A 282 13.66 19.68 -24.15
C GLN A 282 14.38 20.00 -25.47
N CYS A 283 15.25 19.12 -25.97
CA CYS A 283 15.96 19.38 -27.21
C CYS A 283 14.97 19.50 -28.39
N ALA A 284 15.38 20.20 -29.45
CA ALA A 284 14.51 20.49 -30.60
C ALA A 284 13.84 19.23 -31.18
N ALA A 285 14.59 18.13 -31.32
CA ALA A 285 14.06 16.88 -31.87
C ALA A 285 12.99 16.23 -30.96
N CYS A 286 13.21 16.20 -29.64
CA CYS A 286 12.23 15.69 -28.68
C CYS A 286 10.96 16.57 -28.68
N ARG A 287 11.11 17.90 -28.74
CA ARG A 287 9.97 18.83 -28.82
C ARG A 287 9.15 18.65 -30.09
N THR A 288 9.80 18.48 -31.24
CA THR A 288 9.09 18.21 -32.50
C THR A 288 8.22 16.95 -32.40
N VAL A 289 8.75 15.85 -31.83
CA VAL A 289 7.95 14.63 -31.64
C VAL A 289 6.81 14.85 -30.65
N GLU A 290 7.06 15.57 -29.56
CA GLU A 290 6.01 15.91 -28.58
C GLU A 290 4.89 16.75 -29.20
N GLU A 291 5.21 17.77 -29.99
CA GLU A 291 4.25 18.60 -30.73
C GLU A 291 3.45 17.77 -31.75
N GLU A 292 4.13 16.89 -32.49
CA GLU A 292 3.49 16.00 -33.47
C GLU A 292 2.48 15.05 -32.83
N GLU A 293 2.79 14.53 -31.65
CA GLU A 293 1.98 13.57 -30.90
C GLU A 293 0.96 14.26 -29.99
N GLY A 294 1.17 15.53 -29.66
CA GLY A 294 0.35 16.31 -28.73
C GLY A 294 0.44 15.86 -27.28
N ALA A 295 1.45 15.07 -26.91
CA ALA A 295 1.68 14.57 -25.55
C ALA A 295 3.15 14.19 -25.34
N ALA A 296 3.67 14.39 -24.12
CA ALA A 296 5.06 14.07 -23.76
C ALA A 296 5.35 12.56 -23.69
N SER A 297 4.31 11.72 -23.70
CA SER A 297 4.42 10.26 -23.90
C SER A 297 4.79 9.88 -25.35
N GLY A 298 4.64 10.79 -26.32
CA GLY A 298 4.96 10.57 -27.72
C GLY A 298 6.41 10.13 -27.97
N PRO A 299 7.40 10.94 -27.55
CA PRO A 299 8.82 10.54 -27.61
C PRO A 299 9.09 9.21 -26.91
N LEU A 300 8.49 8.99 -25.74
CA LEU A 300 8.63 7.74 -24.98
C LEU A 300 8.12 6.53 -25.76
N LEU A 301 6.91 6.58 -26.29
CA LEU A 301 6.32 5.42 -26.96
C LEU A 301 6.99 5.12 -28.30
N ARG A 302 7.39 6.16 -29.06
CA ARG A 302 8.22 5.96 -30.27
C ARG A 302 9.54 5.27 -29.94
N PHE A 303 10.22 5.72 -28.88
CA PHE A 303 11.48 5.13 -28.42
C PHE A 303 11.30 3.68 -27.96
N VAL A 304 10.34 3.40 -27.08
CA VAL A 304 10.10 2.06 -26.53
C VAL A 304 9.70 1.08 -27.63
N ASN A 305 8.87 1.48 -28.59
CA ASN A 305 8.56 0.65 -29.76
C ASN A 305 9.83 0.29 -30.55
N ALA A 306 10.73 1.26 -30.74
CA ALA A 306 11.98 1.06 -31.46
C ALA A 306 12.99 0.19 -30.67
N VAL A 307 12.90 0.14 -29.35
CA VAL A 307 13.67 -0.78 -28.49
C VAL A 307 13.05 -2.18 -28.48
N ALA A 308 11.73 -2.28 -28.52
CA ALA A 308 11.01 -3.55 -28.43
C ALA A 308 11.14 -4.42 -29.70
N GLU A 309 11.33 -3.84 -30.87
CA GLU A 309 11.54 -4.60 -32.12
C GLU A 309 12.81 -5.49 -32.10
N PRO A 310 14.02 -5.00 -31.75
CA PRO A 310 15.19 -5.87 -31.65
C PRO A 310 15.11 -6.88 -30.49
N ILE A 311 14.42 -6.54 -29.39
CA ILE A 311 14.19 -7.50 -28.29
C ILE A 311 13.37 -8.68 -28.80
N GLU A 312 12.29 -8.45 -29.54
CA GLU A 312 11.44 -9.50 -30.11
C GLU A 312 12.20 -10.48 -31.02
N LYS A 313 13.23 -10.00 -31.74
CA LYS A 313 14.03 -10.84 -32.65
C LYS A 313 14.81 -11.93 -31.92
N GLU A 314 15.19 -11.69 -30.67
CA GLU A 314 15.94 -12.65 -29.84
C GLU A 314 15.07 -13.30 -28.76
N PHE A 315 14.09 -12.57 -28.22
CA PHE A 315 13.21 -12.95 -27.13
C PHE A 315 11.73 -12.72 -27.53
N PRO A 316 11.15 -13.56 -28.40
CA PRO A 316 9.82 -13.33 -28.99
C PRO A 316 8.67 -13.35 -27.98
N ASP A 317 8.85 -14.01 -26.84
CA ASP A 317 7.83 -14.13 -25.79
C ASP A 317 7.94 -13.06 -24.69
N VAL A 318 8.96 -12.18 -24.76
CA VAL A 318 9.20 -11.13 -23.76
C VAL A 318 8.39 -9.87 -24.08
N LEU A 319 7.74 -9.34 -23.04
CA LEU A 319 7.02 -8.06 -23.09
C LEU A 319 7.93 -6.92 -22.61
N VAL A 320 7.94 -5.82 -23.35
CA VAL A 320 8.62 -4.58 -22.95
C VAL A 320 7.63 -3.67 -22.25
N GLU A 321 7.85 -3.43 -20.98
CA GLU A 321 7.00 -2.57 -20.15
C GLU A 321 7.56 -1.16 -20.07
N THR A 322 6.69 -0.16 -20.09
CA THR A 322 7.05 1.25 -19.84
C THR A 322 5.95 1.98 -19.07
N LEU A 323 6.29 3.13 -18.50
CA LEU A 323 5.40 3.91 -17.63
C LEU A 323 4.66 5.01 -18.40
N ALA A 324 3.37 5.15 -18.12
CA ALA A 324 2.60 6.39 -18.31
C ALA A 324 2.42 7.05 -16.95
N TYR A 325 3.42 7.82 -16.55
CA TYR A 325 3.65 8.28 -15.18
C TYR A 325 4.05 9.76 -15.16
N GLN A 326 3.53 10.53 -14.19
CA GLN A 326 3.75 11.97 -14.08
C GLN A 326 3.49 12.69 -15.41
N TYR A 327 4.53 13.22 -16.06
CA TYR A 327 4.43 13.99 -17.29
C TYR A 327 4.07 13.16 -18.54
N THR A 328 4.12 11.82 -18.48
CA THR A 328 3.73 10.91 -19.59
C THR A 328 2.36 10.28 -19.41
N ARG A 329 1.56 10.74 -18.44
CA ARG A 329 0.21 10.20 -18.15
C ARG A 329 -0.73 10.21 -19.36
N GLN A 330 -0.71 11.25 -20.19
CA GLN A 330 -1.61 11.35 -21.34
C GLN A 330 -1.08 10.54 -22.52
N PRO A 331 -1.93 9.77 -23.24
CA PRO A 331 -1.49 9.03 -24.42
C PRO A 331 -1.14 9.95 -25.60
N PRO A 332 -0.23 9.54 -26.49
CA PRO A 332 0.05 10.27 -27.71
C PRO A 332 -1.05 10.05 -28.77
N LYS A 333 -1.20 10.99 -29.71
CA LYS A 333 -2.30 10.96 -30.70
C LYS A 333 -2.07 10.01 -31.86
N LYS A 334 -0.83 9.75 -32.27
CA LYS A 334 -0.52 9.02 -33.52
C LYS A 334 0.14 7.67 -33.26
N VAL A 335 1.23 7.66 -32.48
CA VAL A 335 1.95 6.41 -32.21
C VAL A 335 1.12 5.48 -31.30
N LYS A 336 1.11 4.18 -31.63
CA LYS A 336 0.45 3.13 -30.82
C LYS A 336 1.49 2.14 -30.30
N PRO A 337 1.27 1.50 -29.14
CA PRO A 337 2.17 0.47 -28.64
C PRO A 337 2.28 -0.70 -29.62
N ARG A 338 3.49 -1.26 -29.79
CA ARG A 338 3.68 -2.56 -30.45
C ARG A 338 2.96 -3.67 -29.65
N HIS A 339 2.72 -4.82 -30.28
CA HIS A 339 2.07 -5.96 -29.62
C HIS A 339 2.88 -6.52 -28.43
N ASN A 340 4.21 -6.35 -28.45
CA ASN A 340 5.09 -6.71 -27.36
C ASN A 340 5.42 -5.55 -26.41
N VAL A 341 4.68 -4.43 -26.45
CA VAL A 341 4.83 -3.30 -25.53
C VAL A 341 3.61 -3.18 -24.61
N ILE A 342 3.86 -3.02 -23.31
CA ILE A 342 2.84 -2.82 -22.27
C ILE A 342 3.03 -1.44 -21.62
N ILE A 343 1.93 -0.70 -21.54
CA ILE A 343 1.90 0.59 -20.84
C ILE A 343 1.39 0.36 -19.42
N ARG A 344 2.13 0.85 -18.42
CA ARG A 344 1.74 0.83 -17.01
C ARG A 344 1.38 2.22 -16.53
N LEU A 345 0.14 2.40 -16.07
CA LEU A 345 -0.27 3.63 -15.38
C LEU A 345 -0.07 3.50 -13.88
N CYS A 346 0.15 4.63 -13.20
CA CYS A 346 0.29 4.69 -11.74
C CYS A 346 -0.77 5.62 -11.14
N SER A 347 -1.52 5.15 -10.13
CA SER A 347 -2.61 5.92 -9.51
C SER A 347 -2.15 6.87 -8.39
N ILE A 348 -0.85 7.15 -8.26
CA ILE A 348 -0.24 7.84 -7.10
C ILE A 348 -0.88 9.20 -6.75
N GLU A 349 -1.42 9.90 -7.75
CA GLU A 349 -2.05 11.21 -7.59
C GLU A 349 -3.53 11.13 -7.23
N CYS A 350 -4.13 9.93 -7.20
CA CYS A 350 -5.55 9.72 -6.93
C CYS A 350 -5.89 9.91 -5.45
N SER A 351 -7.18 10.10 -5.21
CA SER A 351 -7.78 9.91 -3.90
C SER A 351 -8.30 8.49 -3.74
N PHE A 352 -7.96 7.86 -2.62
CA PHE A 352 -8.36 6.50 -2.27
C PHE A 352 -9.62 6.45 -1.39
N SER A 353 -10.33 7.57 -1.21
CA SER A 353 -11.60 7.63 -0.50
C SER A 353 -12.82 7.42 -1.41
N GLN A 354 -12.63 7.55 -2.73
CA GLN A 354 -13.70 7.44 -3.73
C GLN A 354 -13.31 6.44 -4.84
N PRO A 355 -14.23 5.63 -5.37
CA PRO A 355 -13.95 4.74 -6.49
C PRO A 355 -13.43 5.48 -7.72
N LEU A 356 -12.50 4.87 -8.46
CA LEU A 356 -11.95 5.46 -9.70
C LEU A 356 -13.00 5.65 -10.80
N SER A 357 -14.02 4.78 -10.85
CA SER A 357 -15.05 4.78 -11.89
C SER A 357 -15.97 6.01 -11.84
N GLU A 358 -16.23 6.54 -10.64
CA GLU A 358 -17.32 7.51 -10.42
C GLU A 358 -16.89 8.72 -9.58
N GLY A 359 -15.83 8.59 -8.77
CA GLY A 359 -15.38 9.63 -7.86
C GLY A 359 -14.90 10.88 -8.59
N PRO A 360 -15.48 12.08 -8.33
CA PRO A 360 -15.04 13.32 -8.97
C PRO A 360 -13.58 13.65 -8.68
N GLN A 361 -13.04 13.24 -7.52
CA GLN A 361 -11.64 13.45 -7.15
C GLN A 361 -10.67 12.72 -8.09
N ASN A 362 -11.14 11.66 -8.76
CA ASN A 362 -10.32 10.80 -9.62
C ASN A 362 -10.59 11.00 -11.12
N GLU A 363 -11.40 12.00 -11.50
CA GLU A 363 -11.72 12.28 -12.91
C GLU A 363 -10.48 12.42 -13.81
N PRO A 364 -9.38 13.11 -13.42
CA PRO A 364 -8.21 13.22 -14.28
C PRO A 364 -7.57 11.87 -14.61
N PHE A 365 -7.45 10.98 -13.62
CA PHE A 365 -6.86 9.65 -13.83
C PHE A 365 -7.80 8.71 -14.60
N ARG A 366 -9.10 8.80 -14.32
CA ARG A 366 -10.14 8.09 -15.07
C ARG A 366 -10.04 8.41 -16.58
N LYS A 367 -9.95 9.69 -16.93
CA LYS A 367 -9.76 10.14 -18.32
C LYS A 367 -8.50 9.58 -18.96
N ASP A 368 -7.38 9.52 -18.21
CA ASP A 368 -6.13 8.98 -18.74
C ASP A 368 -6.24 7.47 -19.03
N ILE A 369 -6.81 6.67 -18.12
CA ILE A 369 -7.02 5.24 -18.35
C ILE A 369 -7.97 4.99 -19.52
N GLU A 370 -9.11 5.70 -19.57
CA GLU A 370 -10.07 5.60 -20.68
C GLU A 370 -9.37 5.92 -22.02
N ALA A 371 -8.57 6.98 -22.08
CA ALA A 371 -7.84 7.36 -23.28
C ALA A 371 -6.75 6.34 -23.67
N TRP A 372 -6.01 5.79 -22.71
CA TRP A 372 -5.02 4.74 -22.97
C TRP A 372 -5.67 3.44 -23.44
N CYS A 373 -6.86 3.10 -22.92
CA CYS A 373 -7.63 1.93 -23.33
C CYS A 373 -7.99 1.97 -24.83
N GLU A 374 -8.20 3.16 -25.41
CA GLU A 374 -8.45 3.32 -26.85
C GLU A 374 -7.21 3.10 -27.73
N VAL A 375 -6.00 3.30 -27.18
CA VAL A 375 -4.74 3.28 -27.94
C VAL A 375 -3.96 1.98 -27.73
N ALA A 376 -4.00 1.41 -26.53
CA ALA A 376 -3.25 0.22 -26.15
C ALA A 376 -4.13 -1.05 -26.16
N PRO A 377 -3.60 -2.19 -26.63
CA PRO A 377 -4.34 -3.46 -26.61
C PRO A 377 -4.46 -4.06 -25.20
N GLN A 378 -3.52 -3.75 -24.32
CA GLN A 378 -3.46 -4.23 -22.94
C GLN A 378 -2.70 -3.21 -22.08
N LEU A 379 -3.13 -3.08 -20.83
CA LEU A 379 -2.53 -2.17 -19.85
C LEU A 379 -2.08 -2.93 -18.61
N PHE A 380 -1.08 -2.37 -17.94
CA PHE A 380 -0.77 -2.68 -16.55
C PHE A 380 -1.12 -1.48 -15.68
N VAL A 381 -1.35 -1.72 -14.40
CA VAL A 381 -1.55 -0.67 -13.40
C VAL A 381 -0.69 -0.95 -12.18
N TRP A 382 -0.09 0.11 -11.68
CA TRP A 382 0.44 0.23 -10.32
C TRP A 382 -0.57 1.04 -9.50
N ASP A 383 -1.30 0.36 -8.63
CA ASP A 383 -2.25 0.99 -7.70
C ASP A 383 -1.64 1.10 -6.29
N TYR A 384 -2.00 2.12 -5.53
CA TYR A 384 -1.41 2.40 -4.21
C TYR A 384 -2.47 2.25 -3.11
N VAL A 385 -2.33 1.24 -2.27
CA VAL A 385 -3.38 0.84 -1.30
C VAL A 385 -2.98 1.00 0.16
N THR A 386 -1.96 1.84 0.43
CA THR A 386 -1.44 2.14 1.76
C THR A 386 -1.02 3.61 1.91
N ASN A 387 -0.67 4.01 3.14
CA ASN A 387 -0.03 5.29 3.44
C ASN A 387 1.49 5.13 3.61
N PHE A 388 2.28 5.48 2.59
CA PHE A 388 3.75 5.36 2.61
C PHE A 388 4.44 6.32 3.58
N SER A 389 3.77 7.39 4.01
CA SER A 389 4.29 8.28 5.05
C SER A 389 4.16 7.69 6.45
N ASN A 390 3.21 6.76 6.64
CA ASN A 390 3.00 6.07 7.90
C ASN A 390 2.11 4.83 7.72
N TYR A 391 2.72 3.66 7.63
CA TYR A 391 2.06 2.37 7.44
C TYR A 391 1.14 1.97 8.60
N ILE A 392 1.42 2.45 9.82
CA ILE A 392 0.67 2.09 11.02
C ILE A 392 -0.62 2.89 11.12
N LEU A 393 -0.66 4.12 10.61
CA LEU A 393 -1.88 4.92 10.66
C LEU A 393 -3.02 4.25 9.87
N PRO A 394 -4.27 4.32 10.37
CA PRO A 394 -5.39 3.77 9.64
C PRO A 394 -5.56 4.46 8.28
N HIS A 395 -5.86 3.70 7.24
CA HIS A 395 -6.00 4.21 5.87
C HIS A 395 -7.36 3.78 5.28
N PRO A 396 -8.40 4.62 5.32
CA PRO A 396 -9.79 4.22 5.09
C PRO A 396 -10.17 4.07 3.60
N ASN A 397 -9.51 3.15 2.90
CA ASN A 397 -9.70 2.87 1.46
C ASN A 397 -10.24 1.46 1.16
N LEU A 398 -10.91 0.78 2.11
CA LEU A 398 -11.38 -0.60 1.89
C LEU A 398 -12.55 -0.69 0.89
N ARG A 399 -13.45 0.31 0.88
CA ARG A 399 -14.63 0.39 0.00
C ARG A 399 -14.26 0.60 -1.47
N VAL A 400 -13.05 1.07 -1.77
CA VAL A 400 -12.63 1.31 -3.17
C VAL A 400 -11.91 0.11 -3.79
N LEU A 401 -11.40 -0.84 -2.99
CA LEU A 401 -10.59 -1.96 -3.51
C LEU A 401 -11.34 -2.77 -4.57
N GLY A 402 -12.54 -3.26 -4.25
CA GLY A 402 -13.37 -4.00 -5.21
C GLY A 402 -13.73 -3.20 -6.46
N PRO A 403 -14.33 -1.99 -6.31
CA PRO A 403 -14.67 -1.14 -7.44
C PRO A 403 -13.48 -0.80 -8.35
N ASN A 404 -12.31 -0.51 -7.78
CA ASN A 404 -11.11 -0.17 -8.54
C ASN A 404 -10.58 -1.37 -9.34
N VAL A 405 -10.46 -2.56 -8.73
CA VAL A 405 -10.04 -3.78 -9.43
C VAL A 405 -10.97 -4.08 -10.61
N ARG A 406 -12.29 -3.96 -10.42
CA ARG A 406 -13.28 -4.13 -11.50
C ARG A 406 -13.10 -3.08 -12.61
N TYR A 407 -12.96 -1.82 -12.21
CA TYR A 407 -12.73 -0.72 -13.15
C TYR A 407 -11.47 -0.96 -14.00
N PHE A 408 -10.36 -1.39 -13.41
CA PHE A 408 -9.15 -1.72 -14.17
C PHE A 408 -9.38 -2.83 -15.19
N VAL A 409 -10.01 -3.93 -14.77
CA VAL A 409 -10.30 -5.06 -15.65
C VAL A 409 -11.21 -4.67 -16.81
N ASP A 410 -12.21 -3.83 -16.57
CA ASP A 410 -13.11 -3.32 -17.61
C ASP A 410 -12.39 -2.40 -18.62
N HIS A 411 -11.19 -1.91 -18.29
CA HIS A 411 -10.37 -1.02 -19.12
C HIS A 411 -9.08 -1.69 -19.64
N LYS A 412 -9.16 -2.98 -19.99
CA LYS A 412 -8.06 -3.77 -20.59
C LYS A 412 -6.81 -3.90 -19.72
N VAL A 413 -6.91 -3.67 -18.42
CA VAL A 413 -5.81 -3.97 -17.51
C VAL A 413 -5.70 -5.47 -17.34
N VAL A 414 -4.53 -6.02 -17.66
CA VAL A 414 -4.21 -7.44 -17.53
C VAL A 414 -3.14 -7.70 -16.49
N GLY A 415 -2.49 -6.66 -15.96
CA GLY A 415 -1.54 -6.79 -14.86
C GLY A 415 -1.78 -5.73 -13.80
N LEU A 416 -1.98 -6.16 -12.55
CA LEU A 416 -2.26 -5.27 -11.44
C LEU A 416 -1.25 -5.49 -10.32
N PHE A 417 -0.54 -4.41 -9.98
CA PHE A 417 0.37 -4.32 -8.85
C PHE A 417 -0.29 -3.43 -7.80
N GLU A 418 -0.85 -4.04 -6.76
CA GLU A 418 -1.46 -3.38 -5.62
C GLU A 418 -0.38 -3.10 -4.58
N GLN A 419 0.24 -1.92 -4.65
CA GLN A 419 1.32 -1.55 -3.75
C GLN A 419 0.77 -1.26 -2.35
N GLY A 420 0.91 -2.27 -1.49
CA GLY A 420 0.59 -2.20 -0.09
C GLY A 420 1.79 -1.87 0.78
N ASP A 421 1.60 -2.13 2.06
CA ASP A 421 2.63 -2.04 3.06
C ASP A 421 3.54 -3.29 3.00
N TYR A 422 4.62 -3.15 2.23
CA TYR A 422 5.60 -4.20 2.01
C TYR A 422 6.67 -4.28 3.10
N GLY A 423 6.79 -3.23 3.93
CA GLY A 423 7.86 -3.07 4.90
C GLY A 423 7.44 -3.36 6.33
N SER A 424 6.14 -3.32 6.64
CA SER A 424 5.62 -3.51 8.00
C SER A 424 4.91 -4.85 8.20
N ASN A 425 4.85 -5.25 9.46
CA ASN A 425 4.00 -6.36 9.92
C ASN A 425 2.89 -5.91 10.90
N VAL A 426 2.92 -4.61 11.26
CA VAL A 426 2.03 -3.94 12.23
C VAL A 426 1.26 -2.77 11.62
N GLY A 427 1.27 -2.66 10.29
CA GLY A 427 0.43 -1.71 9.55
C GLY A 427 -1.06 -2.04 9.64
N ASP A 428 -1.90 -1.09 9.20
CA ASP A 428 -3.36 -1.16 9.29
C ASP A 428 -3.96 -2.39 8.58
N PHE A 429 -4.27 -3.45 9.32
CA PHE A 429 -4.93 -4.67 8.83
C PHE A 429 -4.24 -5.34 7.62
N VAL A 430 -2.90 -5.29 7.55
CA VAL A 430 -2.11 -5.75 6.38
C VAL A 430 -2.42 -7.17 5.90
N ARG A 431 -2.75 -8.08 6.83
CA ARG A 431 -3.08 -9.49 6.51
C ARG A 431 -4.42 -9.60 5.78
N MET A 432 -5.43 -8.87 6.28
CA MET A 432 -6.75 -8.84 5.65
C MET A 432 -6.67 -8.19 4.29
N ARG A 433 -5.98 -7.05 4.18
CA ARG A 433 -5.81 -6.32 2.92
C ARG A 433 -5.15 -7.19 1.85
N ALA A 434 -4.06 -7.86 2.21
CA ALA A 434 -3.37 -8.76 1.30
C ALA A 434 -4.26 -9.90 0.81
N TRP A 435 -5.00 -10.53 1.74
CA TRP A 435 -5.91 -11.62 1.43
C TRP A 435 -7.07 -11.16 0.53
N VAL A 436 -7.75 -10.07 0.88
CA VAL A 436 -8.89 -9.53 0.13
C VAL A 436 -8.47 -9.12 -1.29
N LEU A 437 -7.36 -8.40 -1.45
CA LEU A 437 -6.88 -7.99 -2.77
C LEU A 437 -6.49 -9.20 -3.63
N ALA A 438 -5.82 -10.21 -3.07
CA ALA A 438 -5.49 -11.43 -3.80
C ALA A 438 -6.76 -12.13 -4.36
N HIS A 439 -7.83 -12.18 -3.57
CA HIS A 439 -9.10 -12.78 -3.97
C HIS A 439 -9.83 -11.94 -5.04
N LEU A 440 -9.85 -10.61 -4.88
CA LEU A 440 -10.41 -9.70 -5.87
C LEU A 440 -9.62 -9.75 -7.20
N MET A 441 -8.30 -9.82 -7.16
CA MET A 441 -7.47 -9.94 -8.36
C MET A 441 -7.64 -11.28 -9.06
N TRP A 442 -7.90 -12.36 -8.30
CA TRP A 442 -8.25 -13.65 -8.89
C TRP A 442 -9.63 -13.62 -9.53
N ASN A 443 -10.64 -13.07 -8.83
CA ASN A 443 -12.02 -12.96 -9.30
C ASN A 443 -12.63 -11.58 -8.94
N PRO A 444 -12.56 -10.61 -9.87
CA PRO A 444 -13.06 -9.25 -9.65
C PRO A 444 -14.57 -9.15 -9.37
N LYS A 445 -15.33 -10.20 -9.70
CA LYS A 445 -16.79 -10.24 -9.49
C LYS A 445 -17.18 -10.59 -8.06
N GLN A 446 -16.21 -10.90 -7.18
CA GLN A 446 -16.49 -11.17 -5.78
C GLN A 446 -16.92 -9.89 -5.04
N ASP A 447 -17.76 -10.07 -4.02
CA ASP A 447 -18.19 -9.02 -3.12
C ASP A 447 -17.09 -8.76 -2.08
N GLU A 448 -16.46 -7.59 -2.17
CA GLU A 448 -15.39 -7.16 -1.28
C GLU A 448 -15.81 -7.14 0.20
N ARG A 449 -17.07 -6.78 0.50
CA ARG A 449 -17.59 -6.74 1.88
C ARG A 449 -17.82 -8.15 2.41
N LYS A 450 -18.18 -9.11 1.56
CA LYS A 450 -18.24 -10.52 1.95
C LYS A 450 -16.85 -11.07 2.25
N LEU A 451 -15.84 -10.76 1.42
CA LEU A 451 -14.45 -11.17 1.65
C LEU A 451 -13.89 -10.59 2.95
N ILE A 452 -14.11 -9.29 3.21
CA ILE A 452 -13.71 -8.65 4.47
C ILE A 452 -14.35 -9.35 5.66
N ARG A 453 -15.68 -9.60 5.62
CA ARG A 453 -16.37 -10.30 6.72
C ARG A 453 -15.82 -11.70 6.93
N GLU A 454 -15.64 -12.46 5.86
CA GLU A 454 -15.10 -13.81 5.90
C GLU A 454 -13.71 -13.85 6.54
N PHE A 455 -12.81 -12.94 6.15
CA PHE A 455 -11.50 -12.83 6.78
C PHE A 455 -11.63 -12.48 8.26
N LEU A 456 -12.46 -11.47 8.59
CA LEU A 456 -12.58 -11.02 9.98
C LEU A 456 -13.14 -12.13 10.89
N GLU A 457 -14.18 -12.82 10.44
CA GLU A 457 -14.80 -13.94 11.16
C GLU A 457 -13.83 -15.11 11.33
N GLY A 458 -13.14 -15.50 10.26
CA GLY A 458 -12.21 -16.63 10.29
C GLY A 458 -10.91 -16.36 11.06
N TYR A 459 -10.40 -15.13 11.03
CA TYR A 459 -9.11 -14.77 11.62
C TYR A 459 -9.23 -14.16 13.02
N TYR A 460 -10.29 -13.41 13.33
CA TYR A 460 -10.49 -12.75 14.63
C TYR A 460 -11.66 -13.32 15.45
N GLY A 461 -12.46 -14.25 14.91
CA GLY A 461 -13.53 -14.93 15.64
C GLY A 461 -14.59 -13.94 16.14
N ALA A 462 -14.92 -14.02 17.45
CA ALA A 462 -15.97 -13.21 18.05
C ALA A 462 -15.71 -11.68 18.01
N ALA A 463 -14.47 -11.24 17.77
CA ALA A 463 -14.15 -9.82 17.58
C ALA A 463 -14.60 -9.26 16.23
N ALA A 464 -14.87 -10.12 15.23
CA ALA A 464 -15.16 -9.73 13.86
C ALA A 464 -16.22 -8.62 13.67
N PRO A 465 -17.43 -8.69 14.25
CA PRO A 465 -18.43 -7.64 14.07
C PRO A 465 -17.99 -6.28 14.64
N HIS A 466 -17.17 -6.28 15.70
CA HIS A 466 -16.67 -5.06 16.33
C HIS A 466 -15.53 -4.43 15.52
N LEU A 467 -14.62 -5.26 14.98
CA LEU A 467 -13.57 -4.79 14.08
C LEU A 467 -14.15 -4.29 12.75
N LEU A 468 -15.19 -4.96 12.21
CA LEU A 468 -15.90 -4.46 11.04
C LEU A 468 -16.54 -3.09 11.32
N GLY A 469 -17.17 -2.92 12.49
CA GLY A 469 -17.73 -1.64 12.91
C GLY A 469 -16.68 -0.54 13.09
N TYR A 470 -15.47 -0.88 13.55
CA TYR A 470 -14.33 0.04 13.57
C TYR A 470 -13.93 0.47 12.15
N LEU A 471 -13.72 -0.49 11.24
CA LEU A 471 -13.33 -0.23 9.85
C LEU A 471 -14.38 0.55 9.06
N ASP A 472 -15.67 0.27 9.27
CA ASP A 472 -16.77 1.04 8.69
C ASP A 472 -16.75 2.48 9.23
N GLY A 473 -16.55 2.66 10.54
CA GLY A 473 -16.48 3.99 11.16
C GLY A 473 -15.35 4.86 10.60
N LEU A 474 -14.17 4.29 10.33
CA LEU A 474 -13.07 5.04 9.71
C LEU A 474 -13.42 5.50 8.28
N GLN A 475 -14.08 4.64 7.51
CA GLN A 475 -14.50 4.95 6.15
C GLN A 475 -15.63 5.98 6.12
N ASP A 476 -16.58 5.87 7.05
CA ASP A 476 -17.65 6.85 7.23
C ASP A 476 -17.08 8.23 7.62
N ALA A 477 -16.04 8.26 8.45
CA ALA A 477 -15.35 9.50 8.82
C ALA A 477 -14.67 10.17 7.61
N ALA A 478 -13.89 9.40 6.82
CA ALA A 478 -13.28 9.89 5.59
C ALA A 478 -14.30 10.38 4.57
N GLN A 479 -15.38 9.63 4.35
CA GLN A 479 -16.45 10.01 3.43
C GLN A 479 -17.20 11.25 3.91
N ARG A 480 -17.52 11.34 5.22
CA ARG A 480 -18.21 12.50 5.81
C ARG A 480 -17.40 13.80 5.66
N LYS A 481 -16.08 13.70 5.66
CA LYS A 481 -15.16 14.83 5.51
C LYS A 481 -14.79 15.13 4.06
N ASP A 482 -15.26 14.31 3.11
CA ASP A 482 -14.90 14.37 1.69
C ASP A 482 -13.38 14.50 1.48
N VAL A 483 -12.60 13.77 2.28
CA VAL A 483 -11.15 13.92 2.28
C VAL A 483 -10.56 13.45 0.97
N TYR A 484 -9.60 14.21 0.44
CA TYR A 484 -8.74 13.75 -0.65
C TYR A 484 -7.68 12.80 -0.07
N LEU A 485 -8.03 11.51 0.03
CA LEU A 485 -7.24 10.52 0.75
C LEU A 485 -6.02 10.11 -0.09
N ARG A 486 -4.86 10.69 0.19
CA ARG A 486 -3.59 10.41 -0.52
C ARG A 486 -2.90 9.17 0.04
N CYS A 487 -2.04 8.54 -0.75
CA CYS A 487 -1.12 7.50 -0.28
C CYS A 487 0.09 8.07 0.49
N PHE A 488 0.18 9.39 0.66
CA PHE A 488 1.14 10.07 1.53
C PHE A 488 0.40 11.06 2.45
N MET A 489 0.09 10.61 3.66
CA MET A 489 -0.54 11.43 4.70
C MET A 489 0.29 11.40 5.99
N GLN A 490 0.55 12.56 6.57
CA GLN A 490 1.36 12.65 7.79
C GLN A 490 0.58 12.19 9.03
N ASP A 491 -0.73 12.49 9.11
CA ASP A 491 -1.60 12.15 10.22
C ASP A 491 -3.05 11.88 9.75
N THR A 492 -3.95 11.66 10.71
CA THR A 492 -5.37 11.37 10.48
C THR A 492 -6.30 12.57 10.71
N GLY A 493 -5.77 13.76 11.00
CA GLY A 493 -6.53 14.93 11.45
C GLY A 493 -7.48 15.49 10.40
N GLU A 494 -7.18 15.32 9.11
CA GLU A 494 -8.06 15.78 8.03
C GLU A 494 -9.41 15.04 7.99
N TRP A 495 -9.49 13.82 8.54
CA TRP A 495 -10.67 12.98 8.38
C TRP A 495 -11.15 12.24 9.63
N LEU A 496 -10.33 12.14 10.68
CA LEU A 496 -10.67 11.43 11.92
C LEU A 496 -10.70 12.42 13.08
N ASP A 497 -11.87 12.79 13.57
CA ASP A 497 -11.99 13.72 14.69
C ASP A 497 -12.01 13.02 16.06
N LEU A 498 -12.08 13.82 17.14
CA LEU A 498 -12.07 13.31 18.52
C LEU A 498 -13.22 12.34 18.79
N GLU A 499 -14.42 12.62 18.27
CA GLU A 499 -15.56 11.73 18.50
C GLU A 499 -15.41 10.44 17.70
N ASP A 500 -14.90 10.50 16.46
CA ASP A 500 -14.59 9.28 15.71
C ASP A 500 -13.58 8.40 16.46
N LEU A 501 -12.53 9.00 17.02
CA LEU A 501 -11.53 8.28 17.83
C LEU A 501 -12.14 7.68 19.10
N ASN A 502 -13.04 8.40 19.78
CA ASN A 502 -13.77 7.86 20.92
C ASN A 502 -14.63 6.65 20.52
N GLN A 503 -15.37 6.74 19.41
CA GLN A 503 -16.17 5.63 18.88
C GLN A 503 -15.29 4.44 18.50
N ALA A 504 -14.17 4.69 17.83
CA ALA A 504 -13.18 3.67 17.49
C ALA A 504 -12.66 2.95 18.74
N THR A 505 -12.32 3.69 19.81
CA THR A 505 -11.90 3.11 21.09
C THR A 505 -13.01 2.25 21.72
N ARG A 506 -14.28 2.68 21.68
CA ARG A 506 -15.40 1.87 22.18
C ARG A 506 -15.56 0.57 21.39
N ARG A 507 -15.43 0.60 20.06
CA ARG A 507 -15.46 -0.60 19.21
C ARG A 507 -14.32 -1.55 19.53
N TYR A 508 -13.10 -1.05 19.69
CA TYR A 508 -11.96 -1.90 20.05
C TYR A 508 -12.10 -2.54 21.43
N ARG A 509 -12.59 -1.81 22.44
CA ARG A 509 -12.87 -2.39 23.77
C ARG A 509 -13.89 -3.54 23.69
N GLN A 510 -14.89 -3.43 22.81
CA GLN A 510 -15.84 -4.53 22.57
C GLN A 510 -15.17 -5.72 21.87
N ALA A 511 -14.32 -5.47 20.88
CA ALA A 511 -13.54 -6.51 20.20
C ALA A 511 -12.64 -7.27 21.17
N GLU A 512 -11.89 -6.56 22.02
CA GLU A 512 -11.03 -7.13 23.06
C GLU A 512 -11.82 -7.97 24.07
N ALA A 513 -12.96 -7.44 24.56
CA ALA A 513 -13.81 -8.17 25.49
C ALA A 513 -14.38 -9.46 24.88
N ALA A 514 -14.73 -9.45 23.59
CA ALA A 514 -15.30 -10.60 22.89
C ALA A 514 -14.32 -11.79 22.78
N VAL A 515 -13.01 -11.53 22.86
CA VAL A 515 -11.98 -12.56 22.71
C VAL A 515 -11.08 -12.72 23.93
N ALA A 516 -11.40 -12.07 25.06
CA ALA A 516 -10.56 -12.08 26.27
C ALA A 516 -10.26 -13.49 26.82
N GLY A 517 -11.11 -14.48 26.51
CA GLY A 517 -10.90 -15.89 26.88
C GLY A 517 -10.01 -16.69 25.93
N ASP A 518 -9.59 -16.12 24.80
CA ASP A 518 -8.74 -16.77 23.79
C ASP A 518 -7.46 -15.95 23.60
N ALA A 519 -6.32 -16.51 24.04
CA ALA A 519 -5.03 -15.83 24.00
C ALA A 519 -4.55 -15.54 22.57
N THR A 520 -4.86 -16.41 21.61
CA THR A 520 -4.46 -16.24 20.20
C THR A 520 -5.26 -15.12 19.56
N LEU A 521 -6.58 -15.12 19.72
CA LEU A 521 -7.43 -14.06 19.18
C LEU A 521 -7.18 -12.73 19.89
N SER A 522 -6.96 -12.74 21.21
CA SER A 522 -6.57 -11.56 21.98
C SER A 522 -5.28 -10.92 21.46
N ALA A 523 -4.25 -11.73 21.19
CA ALA A 523 -2.99 -11.24 20.63
C ALA A 523 -3.18 -10.61 19.23
N ARG A 524 -4.01 -11.23 18.38
CA ARG A 524 -4.35 -10.69 17.04
C ARG A 524 -5.07 -9.35 17.16
N VAL A 525 -6.11 -9.26 17.99
CA VAL A 525 -6.86 -8.00 18.20
C VAL A 525 -5.97 -6.90 18.78
N ARG A 526 -5.13 -7.24 19.77
CA ARG A 526 -4.18 -6.29 20.37
C ARG A 526 -3.20 -5.73 19.34
N ARG A 527 -2.72 -6.57 18.41
CA ARG A 527 -1.84 -6.12 17.32
C ARG A 527 -2.55 -5.16 16.38
N GLU A 528 -3.76 -5.45 15.91
CA GLU A 528 -4.46 -4.53 14.98
C GLU A 528 -4.85 -3.21 15.64
N ARG A 529 -5.01 -3.18 16.97
CA ARG A 529 -5.23 -1.96 17.74
C ARG A 529 -4.08 -0.95 17.64
N LEU A 530 -2.86 -1.38 17.29
CA LEU A 530 -1.71 -0.49 17.13
C LEU A 530 -2.00 0.70 16.20
N ALA A 531 -2.83 0.50 15.16
CA ALA A 531 -3.21 1.59 14.26
C ALA A 531 -3.99 2.70 14.99
N LEU A 532 -4.95 2.33 15.85
CA LEU A 532 -5.69 3.28 16.68
C LEU A 532 -4.82 3.89 17.78
N ASP A 533 -3.99 3.09 18.45
CA ASP A 533 -3.09 3.57 19.49
C ASP A 533 -2.11 4.61 18.91
N HIS A 534 -1.57 4.37 17.71
CA HIS A 534 -0.67 5.30 17.03
C HIS A 534 -1.37 6.61 16.66
N ALA A 535 -2.61 6.56 16.17
CA ALA A 535 -3.41 7.76 15.92
C ALA A 535 -3.62 8.59 17.20
N TRP A 536 -3.91 7.93 18.33
CA TRP A 536 -4.00 8.58 19.64
C TRP A 536 -2.67 9.19 20.09
N LEU A 537 -1.57 8.45 20.01
CA LEU A 537 -0.25 8.91 20.46
C LEU A 537 0.27 10.07 19.61
N GLN A 538 0.09 10.01 18.29
CA GLN A 538 0.53 11.07 17.39
C GLN A 538 -0.17 12.40 17.72
N ARG A 539 -1.48 12.36 17.95
CA ARG A 539 -2.31 13.56 18.15
C ARG A 539 -2.68 13.82 19.61
N TYR A 540 -2.06 13.12 20.56
CA TYR A 540 -2.45 13.07 21.97
C TYR A 540 -2.67 14.45 22.60
N PHE A 541 -1.65 15.31 22.58
CA PHE A 541 -1.71 16.59 23.28
C PHE A 541 -2.78 17.52 22.69
N ALA A 542 -2.89 17.58 21.36
CA ALA A 542 -3.88 18.41 20.70
C ALA A 542 -5.32 17.93 20.98
N LEU A 543 -5.57 16.61 20.87
CA LEU A 543 -6.86 16.01 21.17
C LEU A 543 -7.24 16.13 22.65
N LYS A 544 -6.28 16.01 23.56
CA LYS A 544 -6.52 16.18 25.00
C LYS A 544 -6.93 17.62 25.32
N ARG A 545 -6.22 18.60 24.77
CA ARG A 545 -6.55 20.04 24.89
C ARG A 545 -7.94 20.32 24.30
N LYS A 546 -8.23 19.78 23.12
CA LYS A 546 -9.55 19.86 22.48
C LYS A 546 -10.67 19.32 23.38
N ALA A 547 -10.50 18.13 23.94
CA ALA A 547 -11.51 17.51 24.79
C ALA A 547 -11.83 18.35 26.03
N VAL A 548 -10.80 18.95 26.64
CA VAL A 548 -10.97 19.88 27.77
C VAL A 548 -11.71 21.14 27.33
N ALA A 549 -11.28 21.78 26.24
CA ALA A 549 -11.87 23.02 25.73
C ALA A 549 -13.35 22.83 25.32
N ASP A 550 -13.66 21.74 24.62
CA ASP A 550 -15.00 21.43 24.14
C ASP A 550 -15.88 20.75 25.21
N LYS A 551 -15.31 20.43 26.37
CA LYS A 551 -15.97 19.65 27.45
C LYS A 551 -16.55 18.32 26.94
N THR A 552 -15.79 17.65 26.08
CA THR A 552 -16.14 16.36 25.49
C THR A 552 -15.34 15.22 26.14
N GLU A 553 -15.81 13.98 25.97
CA GLU A 553 -15.11 12.83 26.51
C GLU A 553 -13.76 12.65 25.81
N PHE A 554 -12.75 12.23 26.57
CA PHE A 554 -11.45 11.83 26.05
C PHE A 554 -11.20 10.36 26.39
N LEU A 555 -11.30 9.48 25.39
CA LEU A 555 -11.04 8.04 25.55
C LEU A 555 -9.63 7.60 25.13
N GLY A 556 -8.74 8.55 24.82
CA GLY A 556 -7.32 8.28 24.66
C GLY A 556 -6.67 7.74 25.94
N PRO A 557 -5.39 7.35 25.89
CA PRO A 557 -4.71 6.77 27.04
C PRO A 557 -4.66 7.74 28.23
N ALA A 558 -4.89 7.25 29.44
CA ALA A 558 -4.82 8.08 30.65
C ALA A 558 -3.38 8.47 30.99
N ASP A 559 -2.44 7.53 30.78
CA ASP A 559 -1.01 7.74 30.88
C ASP A 559 -0.40 7.53 29.47
N PRO A 560 -0.06 8.61 28.75
CA PRO A 560 0.46 8.50 27.39
C PRO A 560 1.89 7.92 27.34
N ALA A 561 2.69 8.07 28.41
CA ALA A 561 4.03 7.51 28.46
C ALA A 561 3.98 5.99 28.61
N ALA A 562 3.12 5.48 29.51
CA ALA A 562 2.89 4.04 29.64
C ALA A 562 2.27 3.45 28.36
N ALA A 563 1.33 4.16 27.72
CA ALA A 563 0.75 3.72 26.45
C ALA A 563 1.78 3.70 25.30
N CYS A 564 2.70 4.66 25.27
CA CYS A 564 3.82 4.69 24.34
C CYS A 564 4.72 3.46 24.50
N GLU A 565 5.14 3.11 25.72
CA GLU A 565 5.96 1.92 25.94
C GLU A 565 5.20 0.62 25.62
N ASP A 566 3.91 0.54 25.91
CA ASP A 566 3.11 -0.63 25.53
C ASP A 566 2.97 -0.76 24.01
N PHE A 567 2.73 0.35 23.31
CA PHE A 567 2.70 0.40 21.85
C PHE A 567 4.01 -0.11 21.24
N ILE A 568 5.15 0.39 21.73
CA ILE A 568 6.48 -0.02 21.25
C ILE A 568 6.71 -1.51 21.52
N ARG A 569 6.45 -1.96 22.76
CA ARG A 569 6.63 -3.36 23.16
C ARG A 569 5.79 -4.32 22.29
N VAL A 570 4.52 -3.99 22.02
CA VAL A 570 3.64 -4.83 21.21
C VAL A 570 4.07 -4.82 19.74
N ALA A 571 4.48 -3.67 19.21
CA ALA A 571 4.98 -3.56 17.84
C ALA A 571 6.27 -4.37 17.63
N GLU A 572 7.25 -4.23 18.54
CA GLU A 572 8.51 -4.99 18.51
C GLU A 572 8.28 -6.49 18.65
N ALA A 573 7.38 -6.92 19.55
CA ALA A 573 7.00 -8.33 19.70
C ALA A 573 6.34 -8.94 18.45
N ASN A 574 5.88 -8.10 17.52
CA ASN A 574 5.27 -8.51 16.25
C ASN A 574 6.15 -8.17 15.04
N ASP A 575 7.46 -7.95 15.21
CA ASP A 575 8.40 -7.68 14.12
C ASP A 575 7.92 -6.53 13.23
N ALA A 576 7.80 -5.35 13.83
CA ALA A 576 7.23 -4.17 13.20
C ALA A 576 7.85 -3.82 11.83
N GLY A 577 9.14 -4.11 11.62
CA GLY A 577 9.83 -3.78 10.37
C GLY A 577 9.89 -2.28 10.15
N GLN A 578 9.27 -1.80 9.07
CA GLN A 578 9.17 -0.38 8.74
C GLN A 578 7.88 0.25 9.30
N TYR A 579 7.94 1.51 9.73
CA TYR A 579 6.73 2.30 10.04
C TYR A 579 6.30 3.21 8.89
N ARG A 580 7.18 3.44 7.92
CA ARG A 580 6.96 4.19 6.68
C ARG A 580 7.93 3.67 5.62
N GLU A 581 7.72 4.02 4.37
CA GLU A 581 8.58 3.55 3.29
C GLU A 581 10.06 3.91 3.53
N GLY A 582 10.90 2.88 3.57
CA GLY A 582 12.35 3.03 3.72
C GLY A 582 12.85 3.37 5.13
N GLN A 583 12.00 3.45 6.16
CA GLN A 583 12.45 3.73 7.52
C GLN A 583 11.95 2.73 8.57
N ALA A 584 12.86 2.36 9.47
CA ALA A 584 12.65 1.34 10.48
C ALA A 584 11.76 1.84 11.63
N PHE A 585 10.97 0.93 12.20
CA PHE A 585 10.11 1.22 13.35
C PHE A 585 10.88 1.77 14.56
N SER A 586 12.15 1.38 14.74
CA SER A 586 13.04 1.91 15.80
C SER A 586 13.09 3.44 15.81
N ASP A 587 13.08 4.06 14.64
CA ASP A 587 13.14 5.52 14.50
C ASP A 587 11.85 6.16 15.01
N LEU A 588 10.70 5.50 14.79
CA LEU A 588 9.42 5.93 15.36
C LEU A 588 9.39 5.71 16.87
N ALA A 589 9.86 4.57 17.35
CA ALA A 589 9.90 4.25 18.78
C ALA A 589 10.74 5.28 19.56
N GLU A 590 11.92 5.64 19.07
CA GLU A 590 12.77 6.68 19.67
C GLU A 590 12.06 8.04 19.71
N ARG A 591 11.43 8.44 18.60
CA ARG A 591 10.68 9.70 18.54
C ARG A 591 9.48 9.71 19.50
N LEU A 592 8.77 8.60 19.64
CA LEU A 592 7.63 8.50 20.58
C LEU A 592 8.09 8.59 22.03
N ARG A 593 9.18 7.90 22.41
CA ARG A 593 9.78 8.04 23.75
C ARG A 593 10.20 9.46 24.05
N ARG A 594 10.79 10.13 23.06
CA ARG A 594 11.15 11.55 23.15
C ARG A 594 9.91 12.41 23.37
N ARG A 595 8.85 12.19 22.58
CA ARG A 595 7.59 12.93 22.64
C ARG A 595 6.88 12.84 23.98
N PHE A 596 7.01 11.73 24.70
CA PHE A 596 6.31 11.50 25.97
C PHE A 596 7.22 11.53 27.20
N ARG A 597 8.36 12.23 27.12
CA ARG A 597 9.12 12.59 28.32
C ARG A 597 8.24 13.38 29.32
N PRO A 598 8.51 13.29 30.63
CA PRO A 598 7.83 14.09 31.62
C PRO A 598 7.90 15.58 31.28
N ALA A 599 6.75 16.27 31.29
CA ALA A 599 6.70 17.70 31.05
C ALA A 599 7.35 18.48 32.21
N GLY A 600 7.98 19.61 31.88
CA GLY A 600 8.39 20.60 32.87
C GLY A 600 7.19 21.27 33.56
N PRO A 601 7.43 22.10 34.59
CA PRO A 601 6.37 22.89 35.21
C PRO A 601 5.74 23.88 34.19
N PRO A 602 4.49 24.32 34.39
CA PRO A 602 3.87 25.35 33.57
C PRO A 602 4.69 26.65 33.53
N PRO A 603 4.61 27.45 32.45
CA PRO A 603 5.20 28.78 32.44
C PRO A 603 4.65 29.63 33.59
N ASP A 604 5.48 30.50 34.18
CA ASP A 604 5.07 31.37 35.29
C ASP A 604 3.83 32.22 34.98
N ALA A 605 3.68 32.66 33.72
CA ALA A 605 2.53 33.42 33.25
C ALA A 605 1.23 32.62 33.19
N CYS A 606 1.32 31.28 33.20
CA CYS A 606 0.19 30.37 33.03
C CYS A 606 -0.21 29.63 34.31
N LYS A 607 0.65 29.64 35.35
CA LYS A 607 0.49 28.80 36.56
C LYS A 607 -0.85 28.97 37.29
N ASP A 608 -1.41 30.17 37.26
CA ASP A 608 -2.65 30.53 37.94
C ASP A 608 -3.86 30.62 36.98
N LEU A 609 -3.65 30.35 35.69
CA LEU A 609 -4.70 30.38 34.68
C LEU A 609 -5.45 29.04 34.62
N PRO A 610 -6.76 29.05 34.28
CA PRO A 610 -7.49 27.83 33.95
C PRO A 610 -6.74 27.02 32.89
N THR A 611 -6.76 25.69 33.02
CA THR A 611 -5.99 24.78 32.15
C THR A 611 -6.42 24.81 30.67
N ASP A 612 -7.58 25.39 30.37
CA ASP A 612 -8.10 25.61 29.01
C ASP A 612 -7.82 27.03 28.48
N ALA A 613 -7.20 27.90 29.29
CA ALA A 613 -6.84 29.26 28.92
C ALA A 613 -5.41 29.39 28.38
N TRP A 614 -4.64 28.31 28.34
CA TRP A 614 -3.26 28.32 27.84
C TRP A 614 -2.83 26.99 27.24
N ILE A 615 -1.76 27.05 26.45
CA ILE A 615 -1.10 25.92 25.82
C ILE A 615 0.39 26.02 26.12
N ASP A 616 1.02 24.91 26.50
CA ASP A 616 2.46 24.80 26.69
C ASP A 616 3.00 23.63 25.87
N VAL A 617 3.97 23.95 25.02
CA VAL A 617 4.56 23.06 24.02
C VAL A 617 6.05 23.00 24.29
N GLN A 618 6.52 21.85 24.79
CA GLN A 618 7.93 21.62 25.07
C GLN A 618 8.70 21.24 23.79
N ASP A 619 10.03 21.26 23.88
CA ASP A 619 10.95 20.86 22.81
C ASP A 619 10.63 19.50 22.18
N ASN A 620 10.07 18.57 22.96
CA ASN A 620 9.69 17.24 22.50
C ASN A 620 8.50 17.19 21.52
N GLU A 621 7.76 18.28 21.37
CA GLU A 621 6.69 18.43 20.39
C GLU A 621 7.16 19.14 19.10
N PHE A 622 8.41 19.61 19.03
CA PHE A 622 8.92 20.34 17.88
C PHE A 622 9.36 19.42 16.74
N ASN A 623 9.19 19.92 15.52
CA ASN A 623 9.81 19.36 14.32
C ASN A 623 11.25 19.86 14.23
N LEU A 624 12.18 18.93 13.96
CA LEU A 624 13.60 19.22 13.76
C LEU A 624 13.98 18.99 12.29
N ALA A 625 14.50 20.02 11.62
CA ALA A 625 15.03 19.87 10.28
C ALA A 625 16.47 19.33 10.36
N ARG A 626 16.78 18.30 9.56
CA ARG A 626 18.09 17.61 9.52
C ARG A 626 18.71 17.37 10.93
N PRO A 627 18.10 16.51 11.76
CA PRO A 627 18.67 16.11 13.05
C PRO A 627 20.13 15.68 12.93
N GLY A 628 20.96 16.04 13.91
CA GLY A 628 22.41 15.81 13.92
C GLY A 628 23.23 16.80 13.08
N HIS A 629 22.57 17.72 12.36
CA HIS A 629 23.26 18.70 11.51
C HIS A 629 22.78 20.14 11.76
N TRP A 630 21.48 20.40 11.67
CA TRP A 630 20.93 21.75 11.89
C TRP A 630 20.27 21.94 13.26
N ALA A 631 19.70 20.87 13.84
CA ALA A 631 19.09 20.94 15.16
C ALA A 631 19.16 19.60 15.87
N ASP A 632 19.35 19.63 17.19
CA ASP A 632 19.32 18.44 18.04
C ASP A 632 18.60 18.73 19.35
N THR A 633 17.89 17.74 19.87
CA THR A 633 17.44 17.80 21.27
C THR A 633 18.63 17.45 22.17
N VAL A 634 18.98 18.35 23.09
CA VAL A 634 20.10 18.16 24.03
C VAL A 634 19.62 18.32 25.46
N ALA A 635 20.30 17.65 26.40
CA ALA A 635 20.11 17.91 27.80
C ALA A 635 20.55 19.33 28.15
N ASP A 636 19.70 20.08 28.83
CA ASP A 636 19.97 21.43 29.31
C ASP A 636 19.32 21.60 30.70
N PRO A 637 20.10 21.59 31.79
CA PRO A 637 19.56 21.72 33.14
C PRO A 637 18.77 23.01 33.39
N ALA A 638 19.03 24.07 32.63
CA ALA A 638 18.33 25.35 32.73
C ALA A 638 16.99 25.34 31.98
N ALA A 639 16.84 24.41 31.02
CA ALA A 639 15.56 24.20 30.36
C ALA A 639 14.57 23.52 31.30
N SER A 640 13.32 23.58 30.89
CA SER A 640 12.22 23.47 31.81
C SER A 640 11.78 22.02 32.04
N ASP A 641 11.83 21.18 31.00
CA ASP A 641 11.78 19.71 31.09
C ASP A 641 13.18 19.08 31.19
N LYS A 642 14.23 19.92 31.32
CA LYS A 642 15.66 19.57 31.29
C LYS A 642 16.21 19.23 29.90
N PHE A 643 15.48 19.54 28.84
CA PHE A 643 15.91 19.43 27.47
C PHE A 643 15.57 20.68 26.67
N ALA A 644 16.31 20.91 25.59
CA ALA A 644 16.03 21.99 24.66
C ALA A 644 16.46 21.59 23.25
N VAL A 645 15.87 22.24 22.25
CA VAL A 645 16.41 22.17 20.89
C VAL A 645 17.61 23.09 20.77
N ARG A 646 18.77 22.52 20.49
CA ARG A 646 20.01 23.24 20.18
C ARG A 646 20.19 23.32 18.66
N MET A 647 20.41 24.53 18.16
CA MET A 647 20.80 24.80 16.77
C MET A 647 22.20 25.42 16.76
N PRO A 648 23.16 24.92 15.98
CA PRO A 648 24.45 25.58 15.78
C PRO A 648 24.26 26.98 15.18
N GLY A 649 25.13 27.92 15.52
CA GLY A 649 25.05 29.29 15.00
C GLY A 649 25.53 29.46 13.54
N ASP A 650 25.75 28.38 12.79
CA ASP A 650 26.45 28.36 11.49
C ASP A 650 25.53 28.37 10.25
N HIS A 651 24.21 28.39 10.45
CA HIS A 651 23.22 28.44 9.37
C HIS A 651 22.10 29.48 9.64
N TYR A 652 21.19 29.66 8.68
CA TYR A 652 20.00 30.51 8.75
C TYR A 652 18.69 29.72 8.56
N GLU A 653 18.79 28.40 8.47
CA GLU A 653 17.64 27.52 8.27
C GLU A 653 16.67 27.55 9.46
N TRP A 654 15.38 27.39 9.18
CA TRP A 654 14.31 27.22 10.16
C TRP A 654 14.39 25.81 10.77
N ALA A 655 15.45 25.58 11.54
CA ALA A 655 15.86 24.24 11.93
C ALA A 655 14.97 23.62 13.02
N THR A 656 14.17 24.44 13.70
CA THR A 656 13.09 23.97 14.56
C THR A 656 11.79 24.70 14.26
N SER A 657 10.68 23.96 14.29
CA SER A 657 9.35 24.50 14.08
C SER A 657 8.29 23.75 14.86
N TRP A 658 7.15 24.41 15.10
CA TRP A 658 5.97 23.78 15.67
C TRP A 658 4.73 24.18 14.86
N PRO A 659 4.19 23.27 14.02
CA PRO A 659 2.97 23.54 13.28
C PRO A 659 1.77 23.55 14.24
N TYR A 660 0.93 24.57 14.13
CA TYR A 660 -0.28 24.67 14.92
C TYR A 660 -1.28 23.58 14.48
N SER A 661 -1.77 22.79 15.42
CA SER A 661 -2.67 21.68 15.10
C SER A 661 -4.10 22.17 14.86
N GLY A 662 -4.72 21.72 13.77
CA GLY A 662 -6.14 21.98 13.50
C GLY A 662 -7.10 21.41 14.58
N ASP A 663 -6.67 20.44 15.37
CA ASP A 663 -7.45 19.92 16.50
C ASP A 663 -7.67 20.98 17.59
N LEU A 664 -6.80 21.99 17.69
CA LEU A 664 -6.93 23.10 18.64
C LEU A 664 -7.97 24.15 18.21
N GLY A 665 -8.59 23.95 17.05
CA GLY A 665 -9.54 24.88 16.44
C GLY A 665 -8.82 25.98 15.67
N ASP A 666 -9.31 26.21 14.46
CA ASP A 666 -8.99 27.41 13.70
C ASP A 666 -9.80 28.56 14.32
N GLU A 667 -9.20 29.74 14.45
CA GLU A 667 -9.86 31.00 14.86
C GLU A 667 -9.79 31.43 16.32
N THR A 668 -9.12 30.68 17.20
CA THR A 668 -8.85 31.19 18.56
C THR A 668 -7.72 32.23 18.52
N THR A 669 -7.94 33.37 19.16
CA THR A 669 -6.89 34.38 19.37
C THR A 669 -6.01 33.94 20.53
N TRP A 670 -4.72 33.86 20.25
CA TRP A 670 -3.70 33.48 21.21
C TRP A 670 -2.64 34.56 21.27
N ARG A 671 -2.22 34.94 22.47
CA ARG A 671 -0.96 35.65 22.68
C ARG A 671 0.18 34.64 22.69
N CYS A 672 1.08 34.77 21.74
CA CYS A 672 2.07 33.74 21.39
C CYS A 672 3.45 34.07 21.95
N HIS A 673 4.09 33.12 22.62
CA HIS A 673 5.41 33.31 23.23
C HIS A 673 6.38 32.18 22.86
N VAL A 674 7.65 32.53 22.64
CA VAL A 674 8.77 31.59 22.46
C VAL A 674 9.75 31.76 23.60
N VAL A 675 10.23 30.66 24.18
CA VAL A 675 11.21 30.66 25.26
C VAL A 675 12.53 30.14 24.73
N ALA A 676 13.55 31.01 24.68
CA ALA A 676 14.83 30.70 24.06
C ALA A 676 16.00 31.41 24.77
N ARG A 677 17.22 30.96 24.49
CA ARG A 677 18.50 31.60 24.86
C ARG A 677 19.56 31.34 23.79
N CYS A 678 20.66 32.08 23.82
CA CYS A 678 21.83 31.77 23.00
C CYS A 678 23.10 31.61 23.83
N GLU A 679 24.01 30.79 23.34
CA GLU A 679 25.41 30.80 23.75
C GLU A 679 26.20 31.61 22.74
N ALA A 680 26.80 32.72 23.18
CA ALA A 680 27.52 33.65 22.34
C ALA A 680 28.86 34.05 22.99
N SER A 681 29.87 34.25 22.14
CA SER A 681 31.16 34.88 22.49
C SER A 681 31.11 36.40 22.28
N ALA A 682 30.29 36.85 21.33
CA ALA A 682 30.02 38.26 21.13
C ALA A 682 29.20 38.84 22.30
N THR A 683 29.30 40.15 22.50
CA THR A 683 28.49 40.89 23.48
C THR A 683 27.31 41.60 22.85
N ALA A 684 27.23 41.62 21.50
CA ALA A 684 26.20 42.37 20.76
C ALA A 684 25.85 41.78 19.38
N GLY A 685 24.70 42.19 18.86
CA GLY A 685 24.25 41.92 17.49
C GLY A 685 23.25 40.76 17.37
N PRO A 686 22.94 40.29 16.15
CA PRO A 686 21.90 39.27 15.93
C PRO A 686 22.25 37.91 16.57
N ALA A 687 21.37 37.40 17.44
CA ALA A 687 21.50 36.09 18.07
C ALA A 687 20.62 35.02 17.40
N MET A 688 19.39 35.37 17.06
CA MET A 688 18.45 34.47 16.38
C MET A 688 17.29 35.26 15.77
N THR A 689 16.51 34.60 14.93
CA THR A 689 15.22 35.09 14.46
C THR A 689 14.14 34.06 14.75
N MET A 690 12.93 34.52 15.05
CA MET A 690 11.80 33.65 15.37
C MET A 690 10.51 34.27 14.87
N GLY A 691 9.51 33.44 14.61
CA GLY A 691 8.25 33.94 14.07
C GLY A 691 7.17 32.90 13.94
N ILE A 692 6.09 33.34 13.30
CA ILE A 692 4.95 32.51 12.89
C ILE A 692 4.77 32.73 11.40
N TYR A 693 4.82 31.64 10.63
CA TYR A 693 4.62 31.67 9.18
C TYR A 693 3.28 31.04 8.82
N ASP A 694 2.53 31.68 7.94
CA ASP A 694 1.29 31.17 7.35
C ASP A 694 1.61 30.59 5.97
N TYR A 695 1.53 29.27 5.83
CA TYR A 695 1.84 28.55 4.60
C TYR A 695 0.78 28.75 3.51
N ALA A 696 -0.48 28.96 3.89
CA ALA A 696 -1.55 29.23 2.94
C ALA A 696 -1.42 30.64 2.36
N ALA A 697 -1.18 31.65 3.20
CA ALA A 697 -0.96 33.03 2.78
C ALA A 697 0.47 33.31 2.28
N LYS A 698 1.38 32.35 2.43
CA LYS A 698 2.81 32.42 2.07
C LYS A 698 3.51 33.65 2.64
N ARG A 699 3.24 33.99 3.92
CA ARG A 699 3.79 35.18 4.58
C ARG A 699 4.06 34.97 6.07
N ASN A 700 4.97 35.76 6.64
CA ASN A 700 5.12 35.84 8.09
C ASN A 700 3.94 36.60 8.71
N VAL A 701 3.32 35.98 9.71
CA VAL A 701 2.31 36.59 10.59
C VAL A 701 3.00 37.36 11.71
N ALA A 702 4.07 36.79 12.25
CA ALA A 702 4.97 37.41 13.22
C ALA A 702 6.42 37.11 12.82
N SER A 703 7.31 38.07 13.04
CA SER A 703 8.74 37.90 12.87
C SER A 703 9.47 38.83 13.83
N ARG A 704 10.35 38.28 14.65
CA ARG A 704 11.14 39.00 15.64
C ARG A 704 12.60 38.63 15.50
N GLN A 705 13.44 39.64 15.37
CA GLN A 705 14.89 39.51 15.51
C GLN A 705 15.25 39.66 16.99
N VAL A 706 16.06 38.75 17.50
CA VAL A 706 16.53 38.74 18.88
C VAL A 706 18.04 38.95 18.88
N SER A 707 18.48 39.84 19.76
CA SER A 707 19.88 40.24 19.89
C SER A 707 20.61 39.43 20.96
N VAL A 708 21.95 39.39 20.88
CA VAL A 708 22.83 38.71 21.86
C VAL A 708 22.64 39.33 23.24
N GLU A 709 22.46 40.64 23.31
CA GLU A 709 22.20 41.40 24.53
C GLU A 709 20.93 40.94 25.25
N GLU A 710 19.92 40.53 24.49
CA GLU A 710 18.63 40.08 25.01
C GLU A 710 18.63 38.61 25.42
N SER A 711 19.42 37.75 24.75
CA SER A 711 19.29 36.29 24.88
C SER A 711 20.53 35.54 25.36
N ALA A 712 21.69 36.19 25.45
CA ALA A 712 22.91 35.50 25.85
C ALA A 712 22.92 35.12 27.33
N GLY A 713 23.34 33.89 27.63
CA GLY A 713 23.54 33.39 28.98
C GLY A 713 22.92 32.02 29.22
N GLU A 714 22.90 31.62 30.49
CA GLU A 714 22.35 30.33 30.93
C GLU A 714 20.83 30.37 31.11
N ALA A 715 20.26 31.54 31.43
CA ALA A 715 18.83 31.67 31.71
C ALA A 715 18.02 31.82 30.41
N TYR A 716 16.93 31.06 30.31
CA TYR A 716 15.95 31.21 29.23
C TYR A 716 15.16 32.52 29.37
N ARG A 717 14.82 33.11 28.22
CA ARG A 717 14.06 34.36 28.11
C ARG A 717 12.77 34.13 27.35
N VAL A 718 11.72 34.84 27.76
CA VAL A 718 10.40 34.81 27.11
C VAL A 718 10.31 35.92 26.07
N PHE A 719 10.05 35.54 24.83
CA PHE A 719 9.86 36.45 23.71
C PHE A 719 8.40 36.42 23.26
N ASP A 720 7.70 37.53 23.49
CA ASP A 720 6.34 37.77 22.98
C ASP A 720 6.38 38.03 21.48
N LEU A 721 5.53 37.32 20.73
CA LEU A 721 5.31 37.45 19.29
C LEU A 721 3.99 38.17 18.96
N GLY A 722 3.21 38.57 19.97
CA GLY A 722 1.93 39.26 19.84
C GLY A 722 0.73 38.31 19.81
N SER A 723 -0.44 38.92 19.65
CA SER A 723 -1.74 38.23 19.63
C SER A 723 -2.17 37.93 18.21
N HIS A 724 -2.42 36.65 17.93
CA HIS A 724 -2.72 36.16 16.59
C HIS A 724 -3.90 35.19 16.60
N LYS A 725 -4.74 35.32 15.58
CA LYS A 725 -5.77 34.34 15.27
C LYS A 725 -5.10 33.14 14.60
N MET A 726 -4.91 32.07 15.35
CA MET A 726 -4.17 30.90 14.88
C MET A 726 -5.03 30.00 13.98
N THR A 727 -4.40 29.38 12.99
CA THR A 727 -5.01 28.39 12.09
C THR A 727 -4.04 27.24 11.86
N LYS A 728 -4.53 26.09 11.41
CA LYS A 728 -3.72 24.90 11.08
C LYS A 728 -2.64 25.13 10.01
N GLU A 729 -2.76 26.19 9.22
CA GLU A 729 -1.80 26.56 8.16
C GLU A 729 -0.62 27.37 8.71
N MET A 730 -0.62 27.67 10.01
CA MET A 730 0.42 28.46 10.67
C MET A 730 1.40 27.57 11.44
N SER A 731 2.68 27.95 11.41
CA SER A 731 3.75 27.27 12.16
C SER A 731 4.69 28.27 12.81
N PHE A 732 5.06 27.98 14.05
CA PHE A 732 6.16 28.67 14.72
C PHE A 732 7.49 28.20 14.15
N TRP A 733 8.47 29.10 14.06
CA TRP A 733 9.81 28.77 13.60
C TRP A 733 10.86 29.58 14.37
N VAL A 734 12.06 29.01 14.50
CA VAL A 734 13.26 29.69 15.03
C VAL A 734 14.46 29.35 14.15
N ALA A 735 15.31 30.35 13.89
CA ALA A 735 16.50 30.22 13.05
C ALA A 735 17.73 30.92 13.68
N PRO A 736 18.93 30.31 13.61
CA PRO A 736 20.17 30.93 14.04
C PRO A 736 20.66 32.01 13.05
N PRO A 737 21.70 32.79 13.40
CA PRO A 737 22.07 34.01 12.68
C PRO A 737 23.17 33.80 11.62
N ARG A 738 23.65 32.57 11.39
CA ARG A 738 24.85 32.25 10.59
C ARG A 738 26.08 33.09 10.98
N ARG A 739 26.39 33.13 12.28
CA ARG A 739 27.56 33.79 12.87
C ARG A 739 28.32 32.82 13.79
N PRO A 740 28.93 31.74 13.26
CA PRO A 740 29.49 30.66 14.08
C PRO A 740 30.59 31.10 15.06
N GLU A 741 31.34 32.15 14.70
CA GLU A 741 32.42 32.69 15.54
C GLU A 741 31.91 33.54 16.72
N GLU A 742 30.66 34.03 16.63
CA GLU A 742 30.08 35.01 17.54
C GLU A 742 28.93 34.43 18.36
N VAL A 743 28.13 33.58 17.73
CA VAL A 743 27.01 32.83 18.31
C VAL A 743 27.31 31.36 18.09
N LYS A 744 27.63 30.65 19.17
CA LYS A 744 27.97 29.23 19.09
C LYS A 744 26.72 28.37 18.87
N ALA A 745 25.64 28.68 19.60
CA ALA A 745 24.40 27.95 19.51
C ALA A 745 23.19 28.76 19.99
N VAL A 746 22.03 28.43 19.45
CA VAL A 746 20.71 28.89 19.89
C VAL A 746 19.99 27.72 20.53
N PHE A 747 19.29 27.97 21.64
CA PHE A 747 18.52 26.97 22.37
C PHE A 747 17.06 27.41 22.49
N VAL A 748 16.13 26.51 22.19
CA VAL A 748 14.69 26.72 22.33
C VAL A 748 14.14 25.70 23.30
N ASP A 749 13.55 26.18 24.40
CA ASP A 749 12.99 25.36 25.48
C ASP A 749 11.53 25.02 25.19
N ARG A 750 10.69 26.04 24.97
CA ARG A 750 9.25 25.85 24.81
C ARG A 750 8.58 26.97 24.01
N ILE A 751 7.38 26.69 23.55
CA ILE A 751 6.41 27.67 23.03
C ILE A 751 5.20 27.62 23.95
N PHE A 752 4.67 28.78 24.34
CA PHE A 752 3.41 28.80 25.08
C PHE A 752 2.47 29.89 24.57
N LEU A 753 1.18 29.60 24.65
CA LEU A 753 0.11 30.44 24.16
C LEU A 753 -0.85 30.72 25.29
N ILE A 754 -1.32 31.97 25.41
CA ILE A 754 -2.34 32.36 26.37
C ILE A 754 -3.55 32.86 25.59
N ARG A 755 -4.74 32.34 25.90
CA ARG A 755 -5.98 32.68 25.21
C ARG A 755 -6.36 34.13 25.54
N GLU A 756 -6.74 34.89 24.52
CA GLU A 756 -7.24 36.26 24.66
C GLU A 756 -8.73 36.40 24.33
#